data_AF-L5LPC2-F1
#
_entry.id   AF-L5LPC2-F1
#
_cell.length_a   1.000
_cell.length_b   1.000
_cell.length_c   1.000
_cell.angle_alpha   90.00
_cell.angle_beta   90.00
_cell.angle_gamma   90.00
#
_symmetry.space_group_name_H-M   'P 1'
#
loop_
_entity.id
_entity.type
_entity.pdbx_description
1 polymer ?
#
loop_
_entity_poly.entity_id
_entity_poly.type
_entity_poly.pdbx_seq_one_letter_code
_entity_poly.pdbx_strand_id
1 'polypeptide(L)'
;MPLWSSFQRSWKRGQKDLVGASPQLPRQDYEALQERCLRDGCLFEDDTFPAALSSIGSGHLLQKLPGHLQWRRPTELHINPHFYSAEAKRLDLCQGLLGDCWFLAALQALTLHQDILSQVVPLNQSFTKNYAGIFQFRFWHFGRWVPVVIDDRLPVNEAGQLVFVSSTFKNLFWGALLEKAYAKLCGSYEDLQRGQVSDALLDFTGGVTVTIKLAEAPGNLWDILTQATYGRTLIGCQTHSGNERVLENGLVDGHAYTVIGIRKVTCHHKPEYLVKLRNPWGKVEWKGDWSDSSRTWELLSPKEKIVLLRKKDDGEFWYLTRGPGTNALADIWMTLQDFKAHFKLLVICKLTPGLLSHDVGQTWSYTSQEGRWEKGTTAGGPINLHQAGDTFWRNPQFLLSVWRPQEGRMFPMPCSVLVSLLQKPRHRHRNRKPHLAIGFYLFRFHDDQKKLPPEFFLQNTPLSFPEVFLPEKEVSQELWLEPGTYLIVPCTSEAWQVSEFVIRVFSRKHIFYEIGSNSGAVFTKCPEINAAQLQRILNQLTWSGLGSTQPLFSLDACQGILALLDLNASGTVSIQEFRDLWKQLMLYQAVFHKQDSNRSGCLNWSQLRAAMKDAGIVLSDDICLLMLIRYGGPKLQMDFVSFVLLMLRAEKTESELLGSREGVFQNLTQDGKGIYLQKPEVYPAKDSLRSQDFLDLLSTPPNAFATLCIID
;
A
#
# COMPACT_ATOMS: atom_id res chain seq x y z
N MET A 1 -12.87 -29.87 -50.90
CA MET A 1 -13.33 -30.51 -49.65
C MET A 1 -13.16 -32.03 -49.78
N PRO A 2 -13.05 -32.80 -48.69
CA PRO A 2 -12.35 -32.49 -47.44
C PRO A 2 -11.37 -33.63 -47.05
N LEU A 3 -10.42 -33.36 -46.16
CA LEU A 3 -9.77 -34.40 -45.34
C LEU A 3 -9.64 -33.89 -43.90
N TRP A 4 -10.35 -34.56 -43.00
CA TRP A 4 -10.34 -34.39 -41.55
C TRP A 4 -10.00 -35.75 -40.94
N SER A 5 -9.06 -35.80 -39.99
CA SER A 5 -9.27 -36.40 -38.65
C SER A 5 -7.95 -36.67 -37.90
N SER A 6 -7.86 -36.13 -36.68
CA SER A 6 -7.17 -36.65 -35.48
C SER A 6 -5.91 -37.54 -35.59
N PHE A 7 -4.84 -37.19 -34.85
CA PHE A 7 -4.52 -37.88 -33.58
C PHE A 7 -3.52 -37.09 -32.70
N GLN A 8 -3.45 -37.47 -31.41
CA GLN A 8 -2.72 -36.79 -30.32
C GLN A 8 -1.20 -37.06 -30.34
N ARG A 9 -0.39 -36.18 -29.69
CA ARG A 9 0.64 -36.62 -28.72
C ARG A 9 1.28 -35.50 -27.87
N SER A 10 1.26 -35.72 -26.55
CA SER A 10 2.33 -35.44 -25.58
C SER A 10 2.88 -34.01 -25.42
N TRP A 11 2.23 -33.22 -24.55
CA TRP A 11 2.98 -32.30 -23.69
C TRP A 11 3.66 -33.12 -22.58
N LYS A 12 5.00 -33.24 -22.60
CA LYS A 12 5.72 -33.79 -21.45
C LYS A 12 5.62 -32.81 -20.28
N ARG A 13 5.12 -33.28 -19.14
CA ARG A 13 5.34 -32.61 -17.85
C ARG A 13 6.85 -32.57 -17.59
N GLY A 14 7.47 -31.40 -17.76
CA GLY A 14 8.65 -31.09 -16.96
C GLY A 14 8.25 -31.13 -15.49
N GLN A 15 9.05 -31.79 -14.65
CA GLN A 15 8.88 -31.68 -13.20
C GLN A 15 8.95 -30.20 -12.83
N LYS A 16 7.94 -29.71 -12.12
CA LYS A 16 8.10 -28.47 -11.36
C LYS A 16 9.09 -28.78 -10.25
N ASP A 17 10.33 -28.33 -10.41
CA ASP A 17 11.23 -28.23 -9.27
C ASP A 17 10.58 -27.33 -8.22
N LEU A 18 10.43 -27.89 -7.02
CA LEU A 18 9.73 -27.27 -5.89
C LEU A 18 10.61 -26.20 -5.24
N VAL A 19 10.80 -25.07 -5.93
CA VAL A 19 11.50 -23.90 -5.40
C VAL A 19 10.63 -22.65 -5.57
N GLY A 20 10.15 -22.09 -4.46
CA GLY A 20 9.76 -20.67 -4.39
C GLY A 20 8.37 -20.27 -4.85
N ALA A 21 7.31 -21.06 -4.63
CA ALA A 21 5.96 -20.49 -4.60
C ALA A 21 5.81 -19.60 -3.35
N SER A 22 5.43 -18.33 -3.53
CA SER A 22 5.21 -17.40 -2.41
C SER A 22 4.00 -17.86 -1.57
N PRO A 23 4.04 -17.75 -0.23
CA PRO A 23 3.03 -18.29 0.66
C PRO A 23 1.77 -17.40 0.74
N GLN A 24 1.18 -17.04 -0.40
CA GLN A 24 -0.06 -16.28 -0.48
C GLN A 24 -1.26 -17.19 -0.19
N LEU A 25 -2.30 -16.64 0.47
CA LEU A 25 -3.54 -17.38 0.66
C LEU A 25 -4.24 -17.67 -0.69
N PRO A 26 -5.04 -18.75 -0.77
CA PRO A 26 -5.94 -18.98 -1.90
C PRO A 26 -6.85 -17.76 -2.08
N ARG A 27 -6.95 -17.24 -3.30
CA ARG A 27 -7.88 -16.15 -3.61
C ARG A 27 -9.31 -16.70 -3.58
N GLN A 28 -10.03 -16.39 -2.51
CA GLN A 28 -11.47 -16.57 -2.39
C GLN A 28 -12.17 -15.25 -2.73
N ASP A 29 -13.22 -15.33 -3.54
CA ASP A 29 -14.08 -14.20 -3.88
C ASP A 29 -15.31 -14.22 -2.97
N TYR A 30 -15.46 -13.19 -2.13
CA TYR A 30 -16.55 -13.11 -1.16
C TYR A 30 -17.94 -13.10 -1.83
N GLU A 31 -18.09 -12.31 -2.90
CA GLU A 31 -19.39 -12.08 -3.53
C GLU A 31 -19.83 -13.33 -4.30
N ALA A 32 -18.93 -13.92 -5.10
CA ALA A 32 -19.22 -15.15 -5.82
C ALA A 32 -19.50 -16.36 -4.90
N LEU A 33 -18.81 -16.44 -3.74
CA LEU A 33 -19.07 -17.48 -2.74
C LEU A 33 -20.39 -17.25 -1.99
N GLN A 34 -20.69 -16.01 -1.59
CA GLN A 34 -21.95 -15.65 -0.94
C GLN A 34 -23.14 -15.95 -1.86
N GLU A 35 -23.10 -15.51 -3.12
CA GLU A 35 -24.16 -15.79 -4.09
C GLU A 35 -24.36 -17.29 -4.32
N ARG A 36 -23.26 -18.07 -4.41
CA ARG A 36 -23.37 -19.52 -4.58
C ARG A 36 -24.09 -20.16 -3.40
N CYS A 37 -23.67 -19.85 -2.17
CA CYS A 37 -24.31 -20.39 -0.97
C CYS A 37 -25.78 -19.97 -0.84
N LEU A 38 -26.13 -18.73 -1.22
CA LEU A 38 -27.52 -18.25 -1.26
C LEU A 38 -28.36 -18.99 -2.32
N ARG A 39 -27.82 -19.27 -3.52
CA ARG A 39 -28.50 -20.04 -4.57
C ARG A 39 -28.70 -21.50 -4.17
N ASP A 40 -27.68 -22.11 -3.57
CA ASP A 40 -27.66 -23.53 -3.21
C ASP A 40 -28.39 -23.81 -1.88
N GLY A 41 -28.86 -22.77 -1.18
CA GLY A 41 -29.57 -22.89 0.10
C GLY A 41 -28.70 -23.39 1.25
N CYS A 42 -27.38 -23.23 1.15
CA CYS A 42 -26.40 -23.77 2.10
C CYS A 42 -25.63 -22.66 2.83
N LEU A 43 -25.04 -23.00 3.98
CA LEU A 43 -24.12 -22.09 4.68
C LEU A 43 -22.68 -22.37 4.23
N PHE A 44 -21.90 -21.31 4.06
CA PHE A 44 -20.51 -21.41 3.66
C PHE A 44 -19.67 -22.19 4.68
N GLU A 45 -18.78 -23.03 4.16
CA GLU A 45 -17.76 -23.76 4.90
C GLU A 45 -16.40 -23.48 4.26
N ASP A 46 -15.45 -23.02 5.08
CA ASP A 46 -14.15 -22.59 4.59
C ASP A 46 -13.12 -23.74 4.59
N ASP A 47 -13.05 -24.45 3.47
CA ASP A 47 -12.07 -25.53 3.23
C ASP A 47 -10.60 -25.09 3.44
N THR A 48 -10.32 -23.78 3.35
CA THR A 48 -8.96 -23.23 3.47
C THR A 48 -8.56 -22.92 4.93
N PHE A 49 -9.55 -22.89 5.84
CA PHE A 49 -9.40 -22.69 7.28
C PHE A 49 -10.53 -23.45 8.03
N PRO A 50 -10.53 -24.79 7.99
CA PRO A 50 -11.66 -25.60 8.43
C PRO A 50 -11.94 -25.49 9.94
N ALA A 51 -13.16 -25.83 10.34
CA ALA A 51 -13.59 -25.91 11.74
C ALA A 51 -12.98 -27.13 12.48
N ALA A 52 -11.66 -27.16 12.59
CA ALA A 52 -10.87 -28.28 13.11
C ALA A 52 -9.68 -27.79 13.96
N LEU A 53 -9.10 -28.69 14.77
CA LEU A 53 -7.95 -28.37 15.62
C LEU A 53 -6.75 -27.82 14.84
N SER A 54 -6.58 -28.20 13.57
CA SER A 54 -5.52 -27.69 12.68
C SER A 54 -5.58 -26.17 12.43
N SER A 55 -6.77 -25.58 12.45
CA SER A 55 -6.97 -24.12 12.36
C SER A 55 -6.69 -23.41 13.69
N ILE A 56 -6.75 -24.15 14.81
CA ILE A 56 -6.36 -23.64 16.12
C ILE A 56 -4.84 -23.67 16.27
N GLY A 57 -4.20 -24.79 15.93
CA GLY A 57 -2.75 -24.91 16.04
C GLY A 57 -2.28 -26.37 16.06
N SER A 58 -1.07 -26.57 16.57
CA SER A 58 -0.41 -27.88 16.66
C SER A 58 0.47 -28.06 17.90
N GLY A 59 0.67 -27.01 18.70
CA GLY A 59 1.54 -26.99 19.87
C GLY A 59 0.80 -26.77 21.19
N HIS A 60 1.42 -25.99 22.08
CA HIS A 60 0.99 -25.82 23.47
C HIS A 60 -0.36 -25.12 23.65
N LEU A 61 -0.90 -24.42 22.65
CA LEU A 61 -2.26 -23.86 22.77
C LEU A 61 -3.29 -24.98 22.95
N LEU A 62 -3.11 -26.13 22.28
CA LEU A 62 -4.04 -27.26 22.35
C LEU A 62 -4.15 -27.84 23.77
N GLN A 63 -3.07 -27.76 24.56
CA GLN A 63 -3.02 -28.25 25.96
C GLN A 63 -3.81 -27.35 26.93
N LYS A 64 -4.16 -26.13 26.51
CA LYS A 64 -4.91 -25.15 27.33
C LYS A 64 -6.40 -25.08 27.00
N LEU A 65 -6.83 -25.72 25.90
CA LEU A 65 -8.22 -25.69 25.45
C LEU A 65 -9.16 -26.34 26.49
N PRO A 66 -10.42 -25.89 26.58
CA PRO A 66 -11.42 -26.58 27.38
C PRO A 66 -11.68 -28.01 26.85
N GLY A 67 -12.16 -28.89 27.74
CA GLY A 67 -12.72 -30.17 27.34
C GLY A 67 -13.86 -29.97 26.33
N HIS A 68 -13.99 -30.92 25.40
CA HIS A 68 -15.05 -30.98 24.39
C HIS A 68 -15.31 -29.65 23.64
N LEU A 69 -14.23 -29.02 23.15
CA LEU A 69 -14.31 -27.85 22.28
C LEU A 69 -15.21 -28.11 21.05
N GLN A 70 -16.13 -27.19 20.78
CA GLN A 70 -17.03 -27.23 19.63
C GLN A 70 -16.80 -26.01 18.71
N TRP A 71 -17.24 -26.12 17.46
CA TRP A 71 -17.28 -24.99 16.51
C TRP A 71 -18.75 -24.71 16.18
N ARG A 72 -19.24 -23.52 16.52
CA ARG A 72 -20.67 -23.16 16.39
C ARG A 72 -20.82 -21.78 15.76
N ARG A 73 -21.89 -21.56 14.99
CA ARG A 73 -22.20 -20.28 14.36
C ARG A 73 -22.92 -19.34 15.35
N PRO A 74 -22.74 -18.00 15.27
CA PRO A 74 -23.42 -17.01 16.12
C PRO A 74 -24.94 -17.17 16.21
N THR A 75 -25.59 -17.61 15.12
CA THR A 75 -27.03 -17.92 15.05
C THR A 75 -27.46 -19.09 15.93
N GLU A 76 -26.53 -19.97 16.33
CA GLU A 76 -26.77 -21.06 17.28
C GLU A 76 -26.46 -20.67 18.73
N LEU A 77 -25.73 -19.58 18.94
CA LEU A 77 -25.24 -19.11 20.24
C LEU A 77 -26.13 -18.00 20.83
N HIS A 78 -26.79 -17.20 19.98
CA HIS A 78 -27.67 -16.13 20.39
C HIS A 78 -28.89 -15.99 19.46
N ILE A 79 -30.07 -15.71 20.01
CA ILE A 79 -31.34 -15.60 19.24
C ILE A 79 -31.37 -14.40 18.29
N ASN A 80 -30.61 -13.35 18.61
CA ASN A 80 -30.50 -12.11 17.82
C ASN A 80 -29.02 -11.72 17.71
N PRO A 81 -28.23 -12.35 16.84
CA PRO A 81 -26.81 -12.06 16.68
C PRO A 81 -26.61 -10.82 15.79
N HIS A 82 -25.72 -9.93 16.20
CA HIS A 82 -25.34 -8.72 15.48
C HIS A 82 -23.91 -8.83 15.00
N PHE A 83 -23.68 -8.47 13.74
CA PHE A 83 -22.32 -8.36 13.22
C PHE A 83 -21.66 -7.16 13.90
N TYR A 84 -22.17 -5.96 13.63
CA TYR A 84 -21.71 -4.69 14.18
C TYR A 84 -22.90 -3.86 14.69
N SER A 85 -22.71 -3.07 15.76
CA SER A 85 -23.69 -2.08 16.22
C SER A 85 -23.03 -0.71 16.38
N ALA A 86 -23.65 0.32 15.80
CA ALA A 86 -23.20 1.71 15.92
C ALA A 86 -23.51 2.34 17.30
N GLU A 87 -24.32 1.66 18.13
CA GLU A 87 -24.60 2.07 19.51
C GLU A 87 -23.47 1.64 20.46
N ALA A 88 -22.76 0.56 20.12
CA ALA A 88 -21.51 0.14 20.75
C ALA A 88 -20.32 1.06 20.36
N LYS A 89 -20.48 2.37 20.59
CA LYS A 89 -19.56 3.47 20.20
C LYS A 89 -18.16 3.40 20.83
N ARG A 90 -17.94 2.47 21.75
CA ARG A 90 -16.63 2.11 22.30
C ARG A 90 -16.53 0.60 22.28
N LEU A 91 -15.34 0.12 21.91
CA LEU A 91 -15.11 -1.30 21.84
C LEU A 91 -15.03 -1.91 23.23
N ASP A 92 -15.89 -2.90 23.44
CA ASP A 92 -15.85 -3.76 24.60
C ASP A 92 -15.49 -5.18 24.13
N LEU A 93 -14.33 -5.33 23.48
CA LEU A 93 -13.74 -6.64 23.20
C LEU A 93 -12.77 -7.02 24.32
N CYS A 94 -12.85 -8.28 24.74
CA CYS A 94 -12.03 -8.90 25.77
C CYS A 94 -11.23 -10.05 25.16
N GLN A 95 -9.94 -10.12 25.49
CA GLN A 95 -9.07 -11.24 25.17
C GLN A 95 -9.60 -12.53 25.82
N GLY A 96 -9.62 -13.62 25.04
CA GLY A 96 -9.94 -14.95 25.53
C GLY A 96 -8.72 -15.70 26.07
N LEU A 97 -8.65 -16.99 25.76
CA LEU A 97 -7.53 -17.89 26.13
C LEU A 97 -6.22 -17.60 25.37
N LEU A 98 -6.31 -16.91 24.23
CA LEU A 98 -5.19 -16.68 23.32
C LEU A 98 -4.24 -15.60 23.85
N GLY A 99 -2.94 -15.73 23.54
CA GLY A 99 -1.88 -14.81 23.94
C GLY A 99 -1.63 -13.72 22.89
N ASP A 100 -2.70 -13.09 22.41
CA ASP A 100 -2.72 -12.15 21.28
C ASP A 100 -3.04 -10.70 21.70
N CYS A 101 -2.78 -10.34 22.97
CA CYS A 101 -2.98 -9.00 23.53
C CYS A 101 -2.54 -7.84 22.63
N TRP A 102 -1.45 -8.03 21.88
CA TRP A 102 -0.90 -7.08 20.92
C TRP A 102 -1.85 -6.75 19.76
N PHE A 103 -2.60 -7.75 19.26
CA PHE A 103 -3.61 -7.61 18.22
C PHE A 103 -4.84 -6.87 18.77
N LEU A 104 -5.32 -7.22 19.96
CA LEU A 104 -6.42 -6.50 20.60
C LEU A 104 -6.06 -5.05 20.96
N ALA A 105 -4.83 -4.78 21.44
CA ALA A 105 -4.38 -3.42 21.74
C ALA A 105 -4.33 -2.54 20.48
N ALA A 106 -3.88 -3.11 19.34
CA ALA A 106 -3.92 -2.45 18.05
C ALA A 106 -5.37 -2.25 17.54
N LEU A 107 -6.25 -3.23 17.74
CA LEU A 107 -7.66 -3.17 17.33
C LEU A 107 -8.45 -2.14 18.16
N GLN A 108 -8.21 -2.07 19.46
CA GLN A 108 -8.77 -1.03 20.32
C GLN A 108 -8.32 0.36 19.87
N ALA A 109 -7.05 0.54 19.48
CA ALA A 109 -6.56 1.80 18.91
C ALA A 109 -7.26 2.15 17.58
N LEU A 110 -7.46 1.16 16.69
CA LEU A 110 -8.16 1.32 15.41
C LEU A 110 -9.58 1.85 15.59
N THR A 111 -10.28 1.41 16.64
CA THR A 111 -11.71 1.75 16.84
C THR A 111 -11.97 3.18 17.31
N LEU A 112 -10.90 3.91 17.66
CA LEU A 112 -10.95 5.37 17.83
C LEU A 112 -11.11 6.10 16.48
N HIS A 113 -10.83 5.42 15.35
CA HIS A 113 -10.87 5.95 13.99
C HIS A 113 -11.83 5.12 13.11
N GLN A 114 -13.12 5.42 13.21
CA GLN A 114 -14.21 4.65 12.58
C GLN A 114 -14.11 4.54 11.06
N ASP A 115 -13.58 5.56 10.41
CA ASP A 115 -13.29 5.59 8.97
C ASP A 115 -12.26 4.51 8.56
N ILE A 116 -11.22 4.30 9.36
CA ILE A 116 -10.20 3.28 9.11
C ILE A 116 -10.72 1.89 9.50
N LEU A 117 -11.46 1.80 10.62
CA LEU A 117 -12.14 0.58 11.02
C LEU A 117 -13.02 0.03 9.89
N SER A 118 -13.74 0.90 9.18
CA SER A 118 -14.59 0.53 8.04
C SER A 118 -13.82 -0.05 6.83
N GLN A 119 -12.52 0.24 6.70
CA GLN A 119 -11.67 -0.36 5.66
C GLN A 119 -11.30 -1.80 6.01
N VAL A 120 -10.99 -2.06 7.29
CA VAL A 120 -10.64 -3.39 7.82
C VAL A 120 -11.86 -4.28 7.98
N VAL A 121 -12.97 -3.70 8.47
CA VAL A 121 -14.23 -4.35 8.81
C VAL A 121 -15.34 -3.73 7.94
N PRO A 122 -15.67 -4.31 6.78
CA PRO A 122 -16.80 -3.87 5.98
C PRO A 122 -18.11 -3.95 6.78
N LEU A 123 -18.68 -2.81 7.16
CA LEU A 123 -19.81 -2.70 8.10
C LEU A 123 -21.17 -3.09 7.48
N ASN A 124 -21.21 -3.41 6.18
CA ASN A 124 -22.41 -3.79 5.43
C ASN A 124 -22.79 -5.28 5.57
N GLN A 125 -22.10 -6.04 6.43
CA GLN A 125 -22.32 -7.47 6.66
C GLN A 125 -23.36 -7.71 7.77
N SER A 126 -24.10 -8.83 7.70
CA SER A 126 -25.25 -9.08 8.56
C SER A 126 -25.52 -10.57 8.78
N PHE A 127 -26.08 -10.92 9.94
CA PHE A 127 -26.64 -12.25 10.23
C PHE A 127 -28.10 -12.41 9.78
N THR A 128 -28.76 -11.35 9.30
CA THR A 128 -30.17 -11.39 8.88
C THR A 128 -30.35 -11.13 7.39
N LYS A 129 -29.67 -10.11 6.84
CA LYS A 129 -29.75 -9.77 5.41
C LYS A 129 -28.68 -10.51 4.62
N ASN A 130 -29.09 -11.24 3.57
CA ASN A 130 -28.22 -12.01 2.68
C ASN A 130 -27.28 -13.00 3.44
N TYR A 131 -27.73 -13.50 4.59
CA TYR A 131 -26.91 -14.38 5.42
C TYR A 131 -26.68 -15.73 4.76
N ALA A 132 -25.40 -16.09 4.62
CA ALA A 132 -24.96 -17.39 4.09
C ALA A 132 -23.79 -17.97 4.92
N GLY A 133 -23.66 -17.57 6.20
CA GLY A 133 -22.59 -18.06 7.07
C GLY A 133 -21.17 -17.65 6.64
N ILE A 134 -21.03 -16.58 5.85
CA ILE A 134 -19.80 -16.09 5.22
C ILE A 134 -19.56 -14.62 5.58
N PHE A 135 -18.31 -14.27 5.87
CA PHE A 135 -17.87 -12.91 6.18
C PHE A 135 -16.52 -12.61 5.51
N GLN A 136 -16.22 -11.33 5.30
CA GLN A 136 -14.94 -10.82 4.81
C GLN A 136 -14.38 -9.69 5.68
N PHE A 137 -13.06 -9.66 5.75
CA PHE A 137 -12.27 -8.59 6.37
C PHE A 137 -11.14 -8.20 5.41
N ARG A 138 -10.52 -7.04 5.61
CA ARG A 138 -9.39 -6.60 4.79
C ARG A 138 -8.20 -6.25 5.68
N PHE A 139 -7.04 -6.76 5.33
CA PHE A 139 -5.78 -6.44 5.99
C PHE A 139 -4.83 -5.84 4.96
N TRP A 140 -4.11 -4.79 5.35
CA TRP A 140 -2.96 -4.35 4.58
C TRP A 140 -1.85 -5.38 4.71
N HIS A 141 -1.30 -5.83 3.59
CA HIS A 141 -0.29 -6.87 3.56
C HIS A 141 0.77 -6.51 2.50
N PHE A 142 1.89 -5.97 2.97
CA PHE A 142 3.07 -5.63 2.16
C PHE A 142 2.75 -4.79 0.91
N GLY A 143 2.04 -3.68 1.11
CA GLY A 143 1.73 -2.69 0.08
C GLY A 143 0.36 -2.83 -0.58
N ARG A 144 -0.43 -3.86 -0.23
CA ARG A 144 -1.74 -4.14 -0.85
C ARG A 144 -2.78 -4.48 0.20
N TRP A 145 -4.02 -4.04 0.00
CA TRP A 145 -5.16 -4.51 0.79
C TRP A 145 -5.59 -5.89 0.31
N VAL A 146 -5.57 -6.88 1.20
CA VAL A 146 -5.92 -8.27 0.94
C VAL A 146 -7.25 -8.59 1.62
N PRO A 147 -8.30 -8.97 0.87
CA PRO A 147 -9.52 -9.49 1.44
C PRO A 147 -9.28 -10.92 1.98
N VAL A 148 -9.77 -11.19 3.18
CA VAL A 148 -9.77 -12.51 3.81
C VAL A 148 -11.21 -12.89 4.10
N VAL A 149 -11.68 -13.89 3.36
CA VAL A 149 -13.01 -14.51 3.53
C VAL A 149 -12.92 -15.58 4.61
N ILE A 150 -13.96 -15.74 5.43
CA ILE A 150 -14.10 -16.82 6.41
C ILE A 150 -15.57 -17.29 6.48
N ASP A 151 -15.80 -18.51 6.97
CA ASP A 151 -17.10 -18.86 7.55
C ASP A 151 -17.24 -18.34 8.99
N ASP A 152 -18.46 -18.30 9.52
CA ASP A 152 -18.76 -17.78 10.86
C ASP A 152 -18.71 -18.80 12.00
N ARG A 153 -18.24 -20.03 11.78
CA ARG A 153 -18.07 -21.01 12.86
C ARG A 153 -16.97 -20.55 13.82
N LEU A 154 -17.28 -20.42 15.10
CA LEU A 154 -16.34 -19.95 16.13
C LEU A 154 -16.07 -21.03 17.20
N PRO A 155 -14.83 -21.15 17.73
CA PRO A 155 -14.51 -22.07 18.82
C PRO A 155 -15.20 -21.68 20.14
N VAL A 156 -15.99 -22.62 20.69
CA VAL A 156 -16.72 -22.47 21.95
C VAL A 156 -16.47 -23.64 22.90
N ASN A 157 -16.59 -23.39 24.21
CA ASN A 157 -16.63 -24.43 25.23
C ASN A 157 -18.01 -25.12 25.29
N GLU A 158 -18.14 -26.16 26.12
CA GLU A 158 -19.39 -26.90 26.35
C GLU A 158 -20.59 -26.00 26.71
N ALA A 159 -20.33 -24.88 27.41
CA ALA A 159 -21.35 -23.91 27.81
C ALA A 159 -21.73 -22.90 26.70
N GLY A 160 -21.20 -23.07 25.48
CA GLY A 160 -21.45 -22.19 24.34
C GLY A 160 -20.75 -20.82 24.42
N GLN A 161 -19.75 -20.68 25.30
CA GLN A 161 -18.98 -19.45 25.44
C GLN A 161 -17.77 -19.48 24.50
N LEU A 162 -17.50 -18.35 23.83
CA LEU A 162 -16.32 -18.17 22.97
C LEU A 162 -15.02 -18.40 23.78
N VAL A 163 -14.10 -19.18 23.20
CA VAL A 163 -12.80 -19.49 23.83
C VAL A 163 -11.75 -18.42 23.57
N PHE A 164 -11.89 -17.69 22.46
CA PHE A 164 -10.97 -16.63 22.05
C PHE A 164 -11.63 -15.24 22.21
N VAL A 165 -11.40 -14.28 21.32
CA VAL A 165 -11.95 -12.92 21.47
C VAL A 165 -13.47 -12.97 21.59
N SER A 166 -13.99 -12.20 22.55
CA SER A 166 -15.42 -12.05 22.81
C SER A 166 -15.77 -10.59 23.12
N SER A 167 -17.05 -10.24 23.10
CA SER A 167 -17.52 -8.92 23.54
C SER A 167 -18.28 -9.02 24.88
N THR A 168 -18.29 -7.93 25.66
CA THR A 168 -19.21 -7.77 26.80
C THR A 168 -20.68 -7.89 26.35
N PHE A 169 -20.97 -7.39 25.15
CA PHE A 169 -22.23 -7.59 24.44
C PHE A 169 -22.26 -9.00 23.85
N LYS A 170 -22.90 -9.95 24.55
CA LYS A 170 -22.96 -11.37 24.17
C LYS A 170 -23.55 -11.66 22.78
N ASN A 171 -24.20 -10.67 22.18
CA ASN A 171 -24.80 -10.74 20.85
C ASN A 171 -23.93 -10.10 19.74
N LEU A 172 -22.73 -9.59 20.03
CA LEU A 172 -21.88 -8.86 19.09
C LEU A 172 -20.65 -9.69 18.68
N PHE A 173 -20.53 -10.03 17.38
CA PHE A 173 -19.59 -11.07 16.92
C PHE A 173 -18.48 -10.64 15.96
N TRP A 174 -18.51 -9.43 15.37
CA TRP A 174 -17.48 -8.99 14.39
C TRP A 174 -16.03 -9.10 14.92
N GLY A 175 -15.79 -8.89 16.22
CA GLY A 175 -14.45 -8.97 16.81
C GLY A 175 -13.85 -10.38 16.81
N ALA A 176 -14.66 -11.37 17.17
CA ALA A 176 -14.27 -12.79 17.13
C ALA A 176 -14.06 -13.28 15.68
N LEU A 177 -14.88 -12.77 14.75
CA LEU A 177 -14.74 -13.05 13.32
C LEU A 177 -13.49 -12.37 12.72
N LEU A 178 -13.15 -11.15 13.14
CA LEU A 178 -11.93 -10.46 12.71
C LEU A 178 -10.68 -11.18 13.22
N GLU A 179 -10.67 -11.63 14.48
CA GLU A 179 -9.61 -12.49 15.03
C GLU A 179 -9.46 -13.77 14.20
N LYS A 180 -10.57 -14.46 13.87
CA LYS A 180 -10.55 -15.66 13.01
C LYS A 180 -9.95 -15.38 11.64
N ALA A 181 -10.32 -14.27 11.00
CA ALA A 181 -9.77 -13.88 9.70
C ALA A 181 -8.27 -13.56 9.78
N TYR A 182 -7.82 -12.94 10.87
CA TYR A 182 -6.40 -12.66 11.09
C TYR A 182 -5.59 -13.92 11.45
N ALA A 183 -6.17 -14.85 12.22
CA ALA A 183 -5.63 -16.18 12.47
C ALA A 183 -5.44 -16.96 11.17
N LYS A 184 -6.43 -16.92 10.27
CA LYS A 184 -6.34 -17.48 8.92
C LYS A 184 -5.23 -16.86 8.09
N LEU A 185 -5.06 -15.52 8.15
CA LEU A 185 -3.97 -14.81 7.48
C LEU A 185 -2.59 -15.22 8.02
N CYS A 186 -2.48 -15.43 9.34
CA CYS A 186 -1.23 -15.83 10.01
C CYS A 186 -0.93 -17.34 10.02
N GLY A 187 -1.90 -18.17 9.63
CA GLY A 187 -1.79 -19.63 9.49
C GLY A 187 -2.70 -20.44 10.44
N SER A 188 -2.83 -20.01 11.70
CA SER A 188 -3.68 -20.62 12.74
C SER A 188 -3.94 -19.62 13.89
N TYR A 189 -4.83 -19.94 14.84
CA TYR A 189 -4.96 -19.13 16.06
C TYR A 189 -3.67 -19.14 16.91
N GLU A 190 -2.98 -20.27 17.03
CA GLU A 190 -1.70 -20.39 17.74
C GLU A 190 -0.60 -19.53 17.09
N ASP A 191 -0.66 -19.32 15.78
CA ASP A 191 0.19 -18.36 15.07
C ASP A 191 -0.09 -16.90 15.43
N LEU A 192 -1.19 -16.56 16.13
CA LEU A 192 -1.41 -15.21 16.67
C LEU A 192 -0.68 -14.94 17.99
N GLN A 193 -0.23 -15.97 18.72
CA GLN A 193 0.48 -15.76 19.98
C GLN A 193 1.78 -14.97 19.78
N ARG A 194 2.17 -14.16 20.78
CA ARG A 194 3.50 -13.51 20.89
C ARG A 194 3.90 -12.60 19.70
N GLY A 195 2.97 -11.80 19.16
CA GLY A 195 3.28 -10.76 18.16
C GLY A 195 3.62 -9.38 18.77
N GLN A 196 3.91 -8.39 17.91
CA GLN A 196 4.18 -7.00 18.31
C GLN A 196 3.05 -6.07 17.92
N VAL A 197 2.71 -5.08 18.76
CA VAL A 197 1.61 -4.13 18.49
C VAL A 197 1.81 -3.39 17.17
N SER A 198 3.05 -3.09 16.80
CA SER A 198 3.44 -2.51 15.50
C SER A 198 2.97 -3.37 14.33
N ASP A 199 3.09 -4.70 14.41
CA ASP A 199 2.73 -5.62 13.32
C ASP A 199 1.24 -5.55 12.97
N ALA A 200 0.38 -5.47 14.00
CA ALA A 200 -1.07 -5.37 13.83
C ALA A 200 -1.51 -3.97 13.44
N LEU A 201 -0.93 -2.92 14.04
CA LEU A 201 -1.19 -1.53 13.62
C LEU A 201 -0.85 -1.31 12.14
N LEU A 202 0.26 -1.90 11.68
CA LEU A 202 0.64 -1.93 10.27
C LEU A 202 -0.39 -2.70 9.41
N ASP A 203 -0.79 -3.91 9.80
CA ASP A 203 -1.75 -4.72 9.03
C ASP A 203 -3.17 -4.13 9.01
N PHE A 204 -3.54 -3.31 10.01
CA PHE A 204 -4.83 -2.62 10.06
C PHE A 204 -4.87 -1.31 9.27
N THR A 205 -3.73 -0.73 8.89
CA THR A 205 -3.70 0.65 8.38
C THR A 205 -2.85 0.86 7.14
N GLY A 206 -1.82 0.04 6.93
CA GLY A 206 -0.76 0.32 5.97
C GLY A 206 0.13 1.53 6.32
N GLY A 207 -0.03 2.10 7.53
CA GLY A 207 0.79 3.22 8.01
C GLY A 207 2.25 2.83 8.26
N VAL A 208 3.02 3.73 8.88
CA VAL A 208 4.40 3.47 9.31
C VAL A 208 4.48 3.54 10.82
N THR A 209 5.10 2.54 11.44
CA THR A 209 5.25 2.46 12.90
C THR A 209 6.57 3.05 13.36
N VAL A 210 6.52 3.75 14.50
CA VAL A 210 7.70 4.25 15.22
C VAL A 210 7.63 3.74 16.65
N THR A 211 8.69 3.04 17.07
CA THR A 211 8.81 2.45 18.40
C THR A 211 9.79 3.27 19.24
N ILE A 212 9.32 3.77 20.39
CA ILE A 212 10.13 4.51 21.38
C ILE A 212 10.31 3.60 22.60
N LYS A 213 11.55 3.32 22.97
CA LYS A 213 11.87 2.70 24.27
C LYS A 213 11.69 3.76 25.36
N LEU A 214 10.82 3.52 26.34
CA LEU A 214 10.44 4.54 27.32
C LEU A 214 11.55 4.89 28.33
N ALA A 215 12.46 3.95 28.60
CA ALA A 215 13.67 4.19 29.40
C ALA A 215 14.65 5.17 28.72
N GLU A 216 14.70 5.16 27.38
CA GLU A 216 15.56 6.00 26.53
C GLU A 216 14.78 7.20 25.92
N ALA A 217 13.54 7.44 26.37
CA ALA A 217 12.64 8.41 25.74
C ALA A 217 13.14 9.86 25.91
N PRO A 218 13.03 10.70 24.86
CA PRO A 218 13.54 12.06 24.86
C PRO A 218 12.77 12.96 25.84
N GLY A 219 13.39 14.08 26.24
CA GLY A 219 12.82 15.01 27.22
C GLY A 219 11.47 15.61 26.81
N ASN A 220 11.18 15.70 25.51
CA ASN A 220 9.93 16.20 24.94
C ASN A 220 8.87 15.10 24.68
N LEU A 221 8.96 13.94 25.36
CA LEU A 221 8.00 12.83 25.20
C LEU A 221 6.53 13.26 25.31
N TRP A 222 6.22 14.23 26.20
CA TRP A 222 4.86 14.75 26.33
C TRP A 222 4.37 15.47 25.06
N ASP A 223 5.25 16.21 24.39
CA ASP A 223 4.91 16.92 23.15
C ASP A 223 4.73 15.94 22.00
N ILE A 224 5.57 14.88 21.94
CA ILE A 224 5.40 13.76 21.00
C ILE A 224 4.06 13.06 21.21
N LEU A 225 3.71 12.72 22.47
CA LEU A 225 2.42 12.13 22.81
C LEU A 225 1.25 13.08 22.50
N THR A 226 1.43 14.39 22.66
CA THR A 226 0.42 15.41 22.31
C THR A 226 0.19 15.44 20.80
N GLN A 227 1.26 15.54 20.01
CA GLN A 227 1.19 15.50 18.55
C GLN A 227 0.60 14.17 18.04
N ALA A 228 0.96 13.04 18.64
CA ALA A 228 0.41 11.74 18.27
C ALA A 228 -1.05 11.52 18.73
N THR A 229 -1.49 12.08 19.86
CA THR A 229 -2.87 11.90 20.33
C THR A 229 -3.85 12.76 19.55
N TYR A 230 -3.45 13.96 19.11
CA TYR A 230 -4.31 14.90 18.38
C TYR A 230 -4.11 14.88 16.86
N GLY A 231 -2.90 14.54 16.38
CA GLY A 231 -2.71 14.09 15.01
C GLY A 231 -3.20 12.65 14.90
N ARG A 232 -4.07 12.37 13.92
CA ARG A 232 -4.69 11.08 13.62
C ARG A 232 -3.70 9.89 13.53
N THR A 233 -3.28 9.34 14.68
CA THR A 233 -2.44 8.13 14.82
C THR A 233 -3.14 7.08 15.67
N LEU A 234 -2.61 5.85 15.62
CA LEU A 234 -2.97 4.78 16.54
C LEU A 234 -1.78 4.55 17.47
N ILE A 235 -2.01 4.50 18.77
CA ILE A 235 -0.96 4.43 19.79
C ILE A 235 -1.17 3.21 20.69
N GLY A 236 -0.15 2.36 20.77
CA GLY A 236 -0.09 1.26 21.72
C GLY A 236 1.18 1.31 22.56
N CYS A 237 1.23 0.51 23.61
CA CYS A 237 2.39 0.38 24.48
C CYS A 237 2.50 -1.04 25.04
N GLN A 238 3.67 -1.39 25.58
CA GLN A 238 3.94 -2.71 26.14
C GLN A 238 4.71 -2.61 27.45
N THR A 239 4.37 -3.47 28.42
CA THR A 239 5.14 -3.68 29.66
C THR A 239 6.42 -4.49 29.37
N HIS A 240 7.09 -5.04 30.39
CA HIS A 240 8.37 -5.71 30.16
C HIS A 240 8.19 -7.03 29.41
N SER A 241 9.20 -7.43 28.64
CA SER A 241 9.15 -8.66 27.85
C SER A 241 9.23 -9.88 28.78
N GLY A 242 8.19 -10.72 28.80
CA GLY A 242 8.10 -11.86 29.73
C GLY A 242 6.86 -12.73 29.52
N ASN A 243 6.57 -13.63 30.46
CA ASN A 243 5.31 -14.35 30.50
C ASN A 243 4.22 -13.45 31.10
N GLU A 244 3.00 -13.50 30.55
CA GLU A 244 1.86 -12.71 31.05
C GLU A 244 1.57 -13.03 32.53
N ARG A 245 1.71 -12.02 33.40
CA ARG A 245 1.46 -12.11 34.84
C ARG A 245 0.88 -10.81 35.39
N VAL A 246 -0.06 -10.90 36.33
CA VAL A 246 -0.56 -9.72 37.05
C VAL A 246 0.42 -9.34 38.16
N LEU A 247 0.83 -8.08 38.18
CA LEU A 247 1.69 -7.48 39.20
C LEU A 247 0.85 -6.99 40.39
N GLU A 248 1.50 -6.77 41.54
CA GLU A 248 0.83 -6.32 42.78
C GLU A 248 0.07 -4.99 42.59
N ASN A 249 0.69 -4.07 41.84
CA ASN A 249 0.15 -2.77 41.43
C ASN A 249 -1.02 -2.86 40.42
N GLY A 250 -1.39 -4.05 39.95
CA GLY A 250 -2.51 -4.30 39.06
C GLY A 250 -2.21 -4.15 37.56
N LEU A 251 -0.99 -3.84 37.15
CA LEU A 251 -0.60 -3.99 35.73
C LEU A 251 -0.34 -5.45 35.38
N VAL A 252 -0.41 -5.76 34.08
CA VAL A 252 -0.02 -7.05 33.52
C VAL A 252 1.35 -6.90 32.88
N ASP A 253 2.32 -7.66 33.36
CA ASP A 253 3.67 -7.75 32.78
C ASP A 253 3.65 -8.70 31.57
N GLY A 254 4.53 -8.51 30.58
CA GLY A 254 4.49 -9.29 29.33
C GLY A 254 3.33 -8.94 28.37
N HIS A 255 2.65 -7.80 28.57
CA HIS A 255 1.34 -7.52 27.99
C HIS A 255 1.28 -6.17 27.25
N ALA A 256 0.39 -6.07 26.27
CA ALA A 256 0.17 -4.89 25.44
C ALA A 256 -1.04 -4.07 25.91
N TYR A 257 -0.98 -2.76 25.78
CA TYR A 257 -2.04 -1.82 26.16
C TYR A 257 -2.24 -0.79 25.05
N THR A 258 -3.41 -0.15 25.01
CA THR A 258 -3.70 0.95 24.09
C THR A 258 -3.58 2.28 24.82
N VAL A 259 -2.93 3.30 24.23
CA VAL A 259 -3.01 4.67 24.74
C VAL A 259 -4.26 5.32 24.13
N ILE A 260 -5.26 5.60 24.95
CA ILE A 260 -6.59 6.10 24.52
C ILE A 260 -6.79 7.60 24.80
N GLY A 261 -5.80 8.27 25.41
CA GLY A 261 -5.79 9.72 25.57
C GLY A 261 -4.73 10.21 26.54
N ILE A 262 -4.53 11.53 26.58
CA ILE A 262 -3.63 12.20 27.52
C ILE A 262 -4.29 13.46 28.09
N ARG A 263 -3.98 13.82 29.33
CA ARG A 263 -4.48 15.05 29.98
C ARG A 263 -3.41 15.69 30.86
N LYS A 264 -3.17 16.98 30.65
CA LYS A 264 -2.47 17.84 31.60
C LYS A 264 -3.48 18.38 32.59
N VAL A 265 -3.22 18.22 33.88
CA VAL A 265 -4.09 18.67 34.99
C VAL A 265 -3.29 19.54 35.95
N THR A 266 -3.96 20.27 36.85
CA THR A 266 -3.28 21.09 37.86
C THR A 266 -3.48 20.54 39.27
N CYS A 267 -2.41 20.02 39.89
CA CYS A 267 -2.41 19.52 41.26
C CYS A 267 -1.59 20.47 42.15
N HIS A 268 -2.18 21.03 43.21
CA HIS A 268 -1.50 21.98 44.12
C HIS A 268 -0.70 23.09 43.40
N HIS A 269 -1.30 23.71 42.38
CA HIS A 269 -0.69 24.75 41.52
C HIS A 269 0.50 24.28 40.65
N LYS A 270 0.79 22.98 40.58
CA LYS A 270 1.78 22.40 39.67
C LYS A 270 1.10 21.62 38.54
N PRO A 271 1.66 21.62 37.32
CA PRO A 271 1.16 20.80 36.24
C PRO A 271 1.51 19.33 36.48
N GLU A 272 0.52 18.45 36.35
CA GLU A 272 0.67 16.99 36.38
C GLU A 272 0.27 16.42 35.01
N TYR A 273 0.98 15.38 34.56
CA TYR A 273 0.87 14.86 33.19
C TYR A 273 0.33 13.44 33.20
N LEU A 274 -0.95 13.28 32.84
CA LEU A 274 -1.65 11.99 32.91
C LEU A 274 -1.79 11.32 31.55
N VAL A 275 -1.56 10.02 31.52
CA VAL A 275 -1.77 9.15 30.36
C VAL A 275 -2.94 8.22 30.66
N LYS A 276 -3.87 8.08 29.72
CA LYS A 276 -4.97 7.12 29.79
C LYS A 276 -4.69 5.91 28.93
N LEU A 277 -4.69 4.74 29.56
CA LEU A 277 -4.48 3.46 28.88
C LEU A 277 -5.76 2.61 28.93
N ARG A 278 -5.82 1.59 28.08
CA ARG A 278 -6.83 0.52 28.12
C ARG A 278 -6.17 -0.84 28.11
N ASN A 279 -6.69 -1.74 28.96
CA ASN A 279 -6.28 -3.14 29.03
C ASN A 279 -7.13 -4.02 28.07
N PRO A 280 -6.52 -4.71 27.08
CA PRO A 280 -7.16 -5.69 26.21
C PRO A 280 -7.96 -6.81 26.89
N TRP A 281 -7.68 -7.14 28.15
CA TRP A 281 -8.43 -8.14 28.89
C TRP A 281 -9.84 -7.69 29.30
N GLY A 282 -10.12 -6.38 29.30
CA GLY A 282 -11.40 -5.82 29.80
C GLY A 282 -11.63 -6.04 31.31
N LYS A 283 -10.57 -6.41 32.04
CA LYS A 283 -10.52 -6.70 33.48
C LYS A 283 -9.09 -6.49 33.98
N VAL A 284 -8.91 -6.41 35.30
CA VAL A 284 -7.64 -6.13 35.98
C VAL A 284 -7.17 -4.69 35.71
N GLU A 285 -7.19 -3.90 36.77
CA GLU A 285 -6.99 -2.45 36.75
C GLU A 285 -5.79 -2.03 37.63
N TRP A 286 -5.23 -0.88 37.27
CA TRP A 286 -4.19 -0.18 38.03
C TRP A 286 -4.67 0.16 39.44
N LYS A 287 -3.80 -0.05 40.44
CA LYS A 287 -4.09 0.22 41.86
C LYS A 287 -3.26 1.35 42.48
N GLY A 288 -2.35 1.95 41.70
CA GLY A 288 -1.54 3.08 42.17
C GLY A 288 -2.29 4.41 42.11
N ASP A 289 -1.54 5.50 42.09
CA ASP A 289 -2.11 6.85 41.96
C ASP A 289 -2.87 7.02 40.66
N TRP A 290 -4.00 7.74 40.71
CA TRP A 290 -4.96 7.89 39.61
C TRP A 290 -5.76 6.64 39.20
N SER A 291 -5.66 5.54 39.97
CA SER A 291 -6.67 4.46 39.94
C SER A 291 -8.06 4.96 40.34
N ASP A 292 -9.12 4.23 39.96
CA ASP A 292 -10.53 4.62 40.22
C ASP A 292 -10.87 4.84 41.71
N SER A 293 -10.11 4.22 42.62
CA SER A 293 -10.24 4.38 44.08
C SER A 293 -9.18 5.30 44.71
N SER A 294 -8.29 5.91 43.91
CA SER A 294 -7.20 6.74 44.43
C SER A 294 -7.69 8.05 45.04
N ARG A 295 -7.04 8.47 46.14
CA ARG A 295 -7.26 9.78 46.75
C ARG A 295 -6.65 10.93 45.94
N THR A 296 -5.78 10.66 44.95
CA THR A 296 -5.19 11.73 44.12
C THR A 296 -6.23 12.50 43.30
N TRP A 297 -7.39 11.89 43.03
CA TRP A 297 -8.54 12.57 42.42
C TRP A 297 -9.12 13.71 43.26
N GLU A 298 -8.88 13.75 44.57
CA GLU A 298 -9.30 14.85 45.45
C GLU A 298 -8.37 16.08 45.34
N LEU A 299 -7.23 15.97 44.66
CA LEU A 299 -6.27 17.07 44.47
C LEU A 299 -6.64 17.97 43.28
N LEU A 300 -7.62 17.56 42.47
CA LEU A 300 -8.10 18.29 41.30
C LEU A 300 -9.22 19.27 41.63
N SER A 301 -9.41 20.28 40.77
CA SER A 301 -10.63 21.08 40.83
C SER A 301 -11.87 20.21 40.55
N PRO A 302 -13.04 20.51 41.15
CA PRO A 302 -14.27 19.75 40.89
C PRO A 302 -14.64 19.66 39.40
N LYS A 303 -14.29 20.68 38.60
CA LYS A 303 -14.50 20.70 37.14
C LYS A 303 -13.62 19.68 36.43
N GLU A 304 -12.31 19.66 36.69
CA GLU A 304 -11.39 18.65 36.12
C GLU A 304 -11.78 17.25 36.59
N LYS A 305 -12.09 17.08 37.88
CA LYS A 305 -12.52 15.81 38.47
C LYS A 305 -13.73 15.24 37.73
N ILE A 306 -14.80 16.03 37.53
CA ILE A 306 -16.01 15.59 36.78
C ILE A 306 -15.71 15.24 35.32
N VAL A 307 -14.76 15.93 34.67
CA VAL A 307 -14.39 15.65 33.26
C VAL A 307 -13.57 14.36 33.11
N LEU A 308 -12.76 13.99 34.12
CA LEU A 308 -11.81 12.88 34.06
C LEU A 308 -12.33 11.59 34.71
N LEU A 309 -12.97 11.70 35.88
CA LEU A 309 -13.75 10.64 36.53
C LEU A 309 -15.18 10.53 35.97
N ARG A 310 -15.40 11.00 34.73
CA ARG A 310 -16.68 10.90 34.04
C ARG A 310 -16.98 9.43 33.72
N LYS A 311 -17.50 8.71 34.71
CA LYS A 311 -18.38 7.55 34.49
C LYS A 311 -19.39 8.01 33.46
N LYS A 312 -19.35 7.40 32.29
CA LYS A 312 -20.23 7.78 31.18
C LYS A 312 -21.65 7.43 31.61
N ASP A 313 -22.43 8.47 31.85
CA ASP A 313 -23.87 8.39 31.94
C ASP A 313 -24.37 8.82 30.55
N ASP A 314 -24.46 7.86 29.63
CA ASP A 314 -24.87 8.07 28.24
C ASP A 314 -26.36 7.79 27.98
N GLY A 315 -27.16 7.77 29.04
CA GLY A 315 -28.62 7.81 28.97
C GLY A 315 -29.32 6.45 28.93
N GLU A 316 -28.57 5.34 28.95
CA GLU A 316 -29.15 4.02 29.23
C GLU A 316 -29.14 3.72 30.73
N PHE A 317 -30.13 2.93 31.19
CA PHE A 317 -30.31 2.54 32.59
C PHE A 317 -29.20 1.57 33.05
N TRP A 318 -28.01 2.12 33.34
CA TRP A 318 -26.80 1.37 33.68
C TRP A 318 -26.93 0.44 34.90
N TYR A 319 -27.97 0.66 35.72
CA TYR A 319 -28.24 -0.08 36.95
C TYR A 319 -29.18 -1.29 36.79
N LEU A 320 -29.85 -1.48 35.64
CA LEU A 320 -30.88 -2.53 35.46
C LEU A 320 -30.43 -3.80 34.71
N THR A 321 -29.25 -3.81 34.08
CA THR A 321 -28.75 -4.93 33.26
C THR A 321 -27.52 -5.63 33.82
N ARG A 322 -27.13 -5.36 35.08
CA ARG A 322 -25.96 -6.02 35.72
C ARG A 322 -26.38 -7.06 36.74
N GLY A 323 -26.15 -8.32 36.42
CA GLY A 323 -25.90 -9.35 37.44
C GLY A 323 -24.57 -9.05 38.17
N PRO A 324 -24.42 -9.47 39.44
CA PRO A 324 -23.20 -9.24 40.20
C PRO A 324 -21.99 -9.90 39.52
N GLY A 325 -20.91 -9.14 39.32
CA GLY A 325 -19.63 -9.66 38.81
C GLY A 325 -19.18 -9.15 37.43
N THR A 326 -19.94 -8.28 36.76
CA THR A 326 -19.44 -7.61 35.52
C THR A 326 -18.61 -6.38 35.86
N ASN A 327 -17.30 -6.43 35.62
CA ASN A 327 -16.39 -5.31 35.90
C ASN A 327 -16.61 -4.12 34.94
N ALA A 328 -16.11 -2.94 35.33
CA ALA A 328 -16.01 -1.80 34.42
C ALA A 328 -14.97 -2.06 33.31
N LEU A 329 -15.00 -1.22 32.27
CA LEU A 329 -13.92 -1.20 31.29
C LEU A 329 -12.63 -0.79 31.99
N ALA A 330 -11.58 -1.60 31.85
CA ALA A 330 -10.25 -1.39 32.43
C ALA A 330 -9.47 -0.27 31.69
N ASP A 331 -10.07 0.92 31.71
CA ASP A 331 -9.57 2.22 31.30
C ASP A 331 -8.82 2.83 32.49
N ILE A 332 -7.48 2.82 32.47
CA ILE A 332 -6.65 3.25 33.61
C ILE A 332 -6.01 4.62 33.36
N TRP A 333 -5.97 5.47 34.38
CA TRP A 333 -5.15 6.69 34.39
C TRP A 333 -3.90 6.45 35.24
N MET A 334 -2.77 7.03 34.83
CA MET A 334 -1.52 7.08 35.59
C MET A 334 -0.69 8.30 35.20
N THR A 335 0.33 8.64 35.99
CA THR A 335 1.25 9.72 35.63
C THR A 335 2.16 9.31 34.46
N LEU A 336 2.71 10.29 33.74
CA LEU A 336 3.75 10.07 32.73
C LEU A 336 5.01 9.44 33.34
N GLN A 337 5.27 9.68 34.62
CA GLN A 337 6.39 9.09 35.36
C GLN A 337 6.17 7.59 35.60
N ASP A 338 5.00 7.19 36.10
CA ASP A 338 4.63 5.77 36.26
C ASP A 338 4.60 5.06 34.91
N PHE A 339 4.07 5.72 33.88
CA PHE A 339 4.07 5.21 32.51
C PHE A 339 5.50 4.88 32.03
N LYS A 340 6.45 5.81 32.19
CA LYS A 340 7.86 5.57 31.86
C LYS A 340 8.52 4.51 32.74
N ALA A 341 8.09 4.35 33.99
CA ALA A 341 8.68 3.39 34.94
C ALA A 341 8.17 1.96 34.74
N HIS A 342 6.96 1.77 34.19
CA HIS A 342 6.30 0.47 34.12
C HIS A 342 6.16 -0.08 32.69
N PHE A 343 6.16 0.80 31.68
CA PHE A 343 6.10 0.41 30.27
C PHE A 343 7.48 0.50 29.63
N LYS A 344 7.80 -0.48 28.78
CA LYS A 344 9.09 -0.60 28.10
C LYS A 344 9.06 0.05 26.72
N LEU A 345 7.97 -0.15 25.98
CA LEU A 345 7.81 0.29 24.59
C LEU A 345 6.56 1.14 24.42
N LEU A 346 6.66 2.20 23.64
CA LEU A 346 5.57 3.02 23.11
C LEU A 346 5.62 2.91 21.59
N VAL A 347 4.52 2.51 20.95
CA VAL A 347 4.40 2.32 19.50
C VAL A 347 3.38 3.33 18.95
N ILE A 348 3.82 4.17 18.02
CA ILE A 348 2.98 5.16 17.34
C ILE A 348 2.90 4.80 15.86
N CYS A 349 1.69 4.53 15.35
CA CYS A 349 1.46 4.27 13.94
C CYS A 349 0.96 5.53 13.22
N LYS A 350 1.81 6.08 12.35
CA LYS A 350 1.51 7.24 11.49
C LYS A 350 0.79 6.75 10.23
N LEU A 351 -0.48 7.12 10.07
CA LEU A 351 -1.30 6.76 8.90
C LEU A 351 -0.79 7.37 7.60
N THR A 352 -0.34 8.62 7.70
CA THR A 352 0.36 9.35 6.64
C THR A 352 1.63 9.95 7.24
N PRO A 353 2.79 9.76 6.62
CA PRO A 353 4.01 10.47 7.03
C PRO A 353 3.85 11.98 6.88
N GLY A 354 4.45 12.74 7.79
CA GLY A 354 4.28 14.20 7.90
C GLY A 354 3.58 14.71 9.15
N LEU A 355 2.92 13.83 9.92
CA LEU A 355 2.10 14.21 11.08
C LEU A 355 2.83 14.90 12.25
N LEU A 356 4.18 14.83 12.30
CA LEU A 356 5.02 15.51 13.29
C LEU A 356 5.77 16.72 12.69
N SER A 357 5.59 17.01 11.41
CA SER A 357 6.18 18.20 10.77
C SER A 357 5.24 19.39 10.89
N HIS A 358 5.77 20.57 11.23
CA HIS A 358 4.99 21.80 11.45
C HIS A 358 4.29 22.37 10.19
N ASP A 359 4.54 21.81 9.00
CA ASP A 359 3.95 22.28 7.74
C ASP A 359 2.59 21.61 7.49
N VAL A 360 1.56 22.15 8.12
CA VAL A 360 0.15 21.81 7.84
C VAL A 360 -0.19 22.18 6.39
N GLY A 361 -0.71 21.23 5.61
CA GLY A 361 -1.34 21.49 4.31
C GLY A 361 -0.57 21.04 3.05
N GLN A 362 0.63 20.48 3.16
CA GLN A 362 1.35 19.93 1.99
C GLN A 362 1.22 18.40 1.89
N THR A 363 0.94 17.91 0.68
CA THR A 363 0.79 16.48 0.41
C THR A 363 2.15 15.78 0.40
N TRP A 364 2.21 14.61 1.05
CA TRP A 364 3.38 13.74 0.99
C TRP A 364 3.22 12.74 -0.15
N SER A 365 4.26 12.62 -0.98
CA SER A 365 4.42 11.59 -1.99
C SER A 365 4.82 10.27 -1.34
N TYR A 366 4.39 9.15 -1.94
CA TYR A 366 4.71 7.79 -1.51
C TYR A 366 5.20 6.98 -2.71
N THR A 367 6.28 6.22 -2.52
CA THR A 367 6.71 5.17 -3.44
C THR A 367 7.08 3.91 -2.66
N SER A 368 6.90 2.75 -3.28
CA SER A 368 7.39 1.48 -2.76
C SER A 368 8.07 0.67 -3.86
N GLN A 369 9.07 -0.11 -3.49
CA GLN A 369 9.71 -1.11 -4.34
C GLN A 369 9.73 -2.45 -3.60
N GLU A 370 9.48 -3.54 -4.32
CA GLU A 370 9.67 -4.91 -3.80
C GLU A 370 11.12 -5.35 -4.08
N GLY A 371 11.72 -6.10 -3.16
CA GLY A 371 13.09 -6.59 -3.29
C GLY A 371 13.29 -7.96 -2.65
N ARG A 372 14.46 -8.57 -2.88
CA ARG A 372 14.82 -9.91 -2.40
C ARG A 372 16.27 -9.97 -1.96
N TRP A 373 16.51 -10.59 -0.81
CA TRP A 373 17.82 -11.12 -0.44
C TRP A 373 17.85 -12.60 -0.81
N GLU A 374 18.68 -12.96 -1.77
CA GLU A 374 18.83 -14.31 -2.32
C GLU A 374 20.24 -14.85 -2.04
N LYS A 375 20.32 -16.12 -1.61
CA LYS A 375 21.59 -16.74 -1.23
C LYS A 375 22.48 -16.92 -2.46
N GLY A 376 23.71 -16.42 -2.39
CA GLY A 376 24.68 -16.43 -3.50
C GLY A 376 24.72 -15.12 -4.28
N THR A 377 23.56 -14.47 -4.46
CA THR A 377 23.38 -13.33 -5.37
C THR A 377 23.22 -11.98 -4.65
N THR A 378 22.18 -11.80 -3.83
CA THR A 378 21.83 -10.49 -3.23
C THR A 378 21.74 -10.48 -1.71
N ALA A 379 21.86 -11.61 -1.02
CA ALA A 379 21.94 -11.68 0.44
C ALA A 379 23.36 -11.33 0.95
N GLY A 380 23.74 -10.05 0.85
CA GLY A 380 25.10 -9.56 1.07
C GLY A 380 25.52 -9.41 2.54
N GLY A 381 24.57 -9.29 3.47
CA GLY A 381 24.84 -9.02 4.89
C GLY A 381 25.22 -7.55 5.15
N PRO A 382 25.72 -7.21 6.35
CA PRO A 382 26.19 -5.87 6.70
C PRO A 382 27.61 -5.60 6.16
N ILE A 383 28.05 -4.35 6.24
CA ILE A 383 29.41 -3.91 5.86
C ILE A 383 30.46 -4.61 6.73
N ASN A 384 31.50 -5.19 6.12
CA ASN A 384 32.62 -5.81 6.84
C ASN A 384 33.98 -5.46 6.19
N LEU A 385 34.41 -4.21 6.33
CA LEU A 385 35.56 -3.58 5.65
C LEU A 385 36.92 -4.24 5.89
N HIS A 386 37.03 -5.19 6.83
CA HIS A 386 38.29 -5.78 7.28
C HIS A 386 38.43 -7.28 6.95
N GLN A 387 37.49 -7.88 6.21
CA GLN A 387 37.54 -9.31 5.87
C GLN A 387 37.61 -9.55 4.36
N ALA A 388 38.52 -10.44 3.96
CA ALA A 388 38.59 -10.93 2.59
C ALA A 388 37.31 -11.73 2.28
N GLY A 389 36.49 -11.21 1.37
CA GLY A 389 35.20 -11.81 1.00
C GLY A 389 33.96 -10.98 1.36
N ASP A 390 34.08 -9.68 1.62
CA ASP A 390 32.91 -8.80 1.83
C ASP A 390 31.90 -8.91 0.67
N THR A 391 30.65 -9.15 1.04
CA THR A 391 29.50 -9.29 0.14
C THR A 391 28.49 -8.15 0.26
N PHE A 392 28.73 -7.11 1.09
CA PHE A 392 27.79 -6.01 1.30
C PHE A 392 27.32 -5.34 0.01
N TRP A 393 28.25 -5.04 -0.90
CA TRP A 393 27.99 -4.43 -2.21
C TRP A 393 27.00 -5.22 -3.08
N ARG A 394 26.82 -6.53 -2.80
CA ARG A 394 25.89 -7.40 -3.52
C ARG A 394 24.43 -7.17 -3.16
N ASN A 395 24.14 -6.61 -1.99
CA ASN A 395 22.77 -6.27 -1.57
C ASN A 395 22.03 -5.45 -2.66
N PRO A 396 20.69 -5.48 -2.69
CA PRO A 396 19.92 -4.58 -3.54
C PRO A 396 20.27 -3.12 -3.24
N GLN A 397 20.32 -2.30 -4.29
CA GLN A 397 20.74 -0.91 -4.21
C GLN A 397 19.62 -0.03 -4.78
N PHE A 398 19.18 0.98 -4.04
CA PHE A 398 18.11 1.88 -4.47
C PHE A 398 18.62 3.32 -4.49
N LEU A 399 18.34 4.05 -5.57
CA LEU A 399 18.58 5.49 -5.62
C LEU A 399 17.34 6.25 -5.16
N LEU A 400 17.59 7.21 -4.27
CA LEU A 400 16.63 8.18 -3.79
C LEU A 400 17.12 9.58 -4.17
N SER A 401 16.41 10.26 -5.06
CA SER A 401 16.62 11.69 -5.31
C SER A 401 15.52 12.49 -4.63
N VAL A 402 15.88 13.48 -3.82
CA VAL A 402 14.95 14.38 -3.12
C VAL A 402 15.20 15.84 -3.45
N TRP A 403 14.15 16.63 -3.56
CA TRP A 403 14.23 18.06 -3.84
C TRP A 403 13.06 18.84 -3.24
N ARG A 404 13.22 20.17 -3.15
CA ARG A 404 12.17 21.06 -2.63
C ARG A 404 11.23 21.49 -3.79
N PRO A 405 9.93 21.69 -3.53
CA PRO A 405 9.13 22.62 -4.32
C PRO A 405 9.78 24.02 -4.29
N GLN A 406 9.69 24.80 -5.37
CA GLN A 406 10.07 26.21 -5.33
C GLN A 406 9.05 27.01 -4.53
N GLU A 407 9.26 27.09 -3.22
CA GLU A 407 8.54 27.99 -2.31
C GLU A 407 9.54 28.95 -1.65
N GLY A 408 9.24 30.24 -1.68
CA GLY A 408 10.18 31.34 -1.42
C GLY A 408 10.64 31.54 0.02
N ARG A 409 11.05 30.48 0.73
CA ARG A 409 11.70 30.59 2.05
C ARG A 409 13.20 30.90 1.88
N MET A 410 13.68 31.93 2.58
CA MET A 410 15.05 32.47 2.45
C MET A 410 16.21 31.57 2.93
N PHE A 411 15.93 30.42 3.55
CA PHE A 411 16.96 29.54 4.12
C PHE A 411 16.80 28.09 3.68
N PRO A 412 17.89 27.38 3.33
CA PRO A 412 17.83 25.97 2.96
C PRO A 412 17.56 25.10 4.21
N MET A 413 16.31 24.61 4.32
CA MET A 413 15.89 23.65 5.35
C MET A 413 15.97 22.21 4.82
N PRO A 414 16.52 21.22 5.56
CA PRO A 414 16.61 19.84 5.08
C PRO A 414 15.24 19.25 4.75
N CYS A 415 15.19 18.37 3.75
CA CYS A 415 14.00 17.64 3.36
C CYS A 415 13.72 16.55 4.38
N SER A 416 12.51 16.52 4.94
CA SER A 416 12.06 15.40 5.77
C SER A 416 11.70 14.20 4.87
N VAL A 417 12.29 13.04 5.16
CA VAL A 417 12.12 11.79 4.43
C VAL A 417 11.91 10.66 5.44
N LEU A 418 10.87 9.85 5.24
CA LEU A 418 10.68 8.61 6.01
C LEU A 418 10.97 7.42 5.12
N VAL A 419 11.92 6.58 5.55
CA VAL A 419 12.23 5.29 4.92
C VAL A 419 11.71 4.18 5.81
N SER A 420 11.05 3.18 5.22
CA SER A 420 10.44 2.05 5.91
C SER A 420 10.79 0.76 5.15
N LEU A 421 11.48 -0.16 5.81
CA LEU A 421 11.91 -1.45 5.28
C LEU A 421 11.12 -2.56 5.95
N LEU A 422 10.31 -3.28 5.18
CA LEU A 422 9.48 -4.38 5.65
C LEU A 422 9.97 -5.73 5.11
N GLN A 423 10.06 -6.74 5.96
CA GLN A 423 10.33 -8.12 5.52
C GLN A 423 9.04 -8.93 5.41
N LYS A 424 8.85 -9.64 4.28
CA LYS A 424 7.68 -10.51 4.07
C LYS A 424 7.82 -11.81 4.88
N PRO A 425 6.71 -12.45 5.30
CA PRO A 425 6.75 -13.69 6.07
C PRO A 425 7.44 -14.81 5.27
N ARG A 426 8.40 -15.47 5.93
CA ARG A 426 9.25 -16.52 5.34
C ARG A 426 8.60 -17.91 5.37
N HIS A 427 7.36 -17.98 5.85
CA HIS A 427 6.57 -19.19 6.07
C HIS A 427 5.07 -18.84 6.22
N ARG A 428 4.14 -19.75 5.87
CA ARG A 428 2.68 -19.53 5.98
C ARG A 428 2.22 -19.35 7.43
N HIS A 429 2.73 -20.18 8.33
CA HIS A 429 2.53 -20.08 9.78
C HIS A 429 3.54 -19.08 10.34
N ARG A 430 3.07 -17.92 10.81
CA ARG A 430 3.89 -16.78 11.24
C ARG A 430 4.96 -17.18 12.26
N ASN A 431 4.59 -17.95 13.26
CA ASN A 431 5.46 -18.20 14.42
C ASN A 431 6.54 -19.27 14.15
N ARG A 432 6.52 -19.97 13.01
CA ARG A 432 7.50 -21.02 12.68
C ARG A 432 8.83 -20.52 12.12
N LYS A 433 8.86 -19.31 11.55
CA LYS A 433 10.12 -18.66 11.10
C LYS A 433 10.10 -17.21 11.57
N PRO A 434 10.81 -16.87 12.65
CA PRO A 434 10.87 -15.49 13.12
C PRO A 434 11.49 -14.56 12.08
N HIS A 435 11.21 -13.28 12.26
CA HIS A 435 11.80 -12.20 11.50
C HIS A 435 13.33 -12.21 11.61
N LEU A 436 13.99 -11.95 10.48
CA LEU A 436 15.43 -11.73 10.43
C LEU A 436 15.74 -10.37 11.05
N ALA A 437 16.92 -10.20 11.64
CA ALA A 437 17.35 -8.87 12.04
C ALA A 437 17.72 -8.06 10.78
N ILE A 438 17.01 -6.95 10.53
CA ILE A 438 17.13 -6.14 9.30
C ILE A 438 17.50 -4.68 9.60
N GLY A 439 18.01 -4.01 8.57
CA GLY A 439 18.38 -2.59 8.60
C GLY A 439 18.74 -2.09 7.20
N PHE A 440 19.05 -0.80 7.06
CA PHE A 440 19.52 -0.24 5.81
C PHE A 440 20.57 0.85 6.02
N TYR A 441 21.51 0.95 5.08
CA TYR A 441 22.52 2.00 5.05
C TYR A 441 22.10 3.09 4.07
N LEU A 442 22.46 4.33 4.38
CA LEU A 442 22.28 5.51 3.53
C LEU A 442 23.64 6.11 3.19
N PHE A 443 23.95 6.31 1.91
CA PHE A 443 25.14 7.01 1.44
C PHE A 443 24.75 8.24 0.60
N ARG A 444 25.62 9.25 0.55
CA ARG A 444 25.53 10.29 -0.50
C ARG A 444 25.93 9.66 -1.84
N PHE A 445 25.27 10.06 -2.92
CA PHE A 445 25.52 9.50 -4.25
C PHE A 445 25.80 10.59 -5.28
N HIS A 446 26.89 10.42 -6.03
CA HIS A 446 27.42 11.40 -6.99
C HIS A 446 27.88 10.77 -8.32
N ASP A 447 27.74 9.45 -8.49
CA ASP A 447 28.19 8.70 -9.67
C ASP A 447 27.02 8.46 -10.66
N ASP A 448 27.30 8.00 -11.88
CA ASP A 448 26.32 7.62 -12.90
C ASP A 448 26.23 6.07 -13.09
N GLN A 449 26.89 5.28 -12.23
CA GLN A 449 26.99 3.82 -12.38
C GLN A 449 25.71 3.02 -12.07
N LYS A 450 25.55 1.88 -12.77
CA LYS A 450 24.35 1.02 -12.72
C LYS A 450 24.26 0.08 -11.51
N LYS A 451 25.37 -0.26 -10.87
CA LYS A 451 25.43 -0.93 -9.55
C LYS A 451 26.82 -0.67 -9.00
N LEU A 452 26.90 -0.17 -7.78
CA LEU A 452 28.19 0.26 -7.23
C LEU A 452 29.06 -0.94 -6.85
N PRO A 453 30.34 -0.93 -7.22
CA PRO A 453 31.28 -2.01 -6.93
C PRO A 453 31.82 -1.90 -5.49
N PRO A 454 32.57 -2.91 -4.98
CA PRO A 454 33.08 -2.90 -3.61
C PRO A 454 33.86 -1.64 -3.23
N GLU A 455 34.63 -1.09 -4.17
CA GLU A 455 35.51 0.06 -3.99
C GLU A 455 34.76 1.32 -3.57
N PHE A 456 33.50 1.49 -4.03
CA PHE A 456 32.67 2.62 -3.61
C PHE A 456 32.42 2.59 -2.10
N PHE A 457 32.08 1.41 -1.55
CA PHE A 457 31.75 1.24 -0.13
C PHE A 457 32.97 1.27 0.79
N LEU A 458 34.16 1.01 0.25
CA LEU A 458 35.44 1.21 0.93
C LEU A 458 35.84 2.69 1.02
N GLN A 459 35.44 3.52 0.05
CA GLN A 459 35.82 4.93 -0.05
C GLN A 459 34.79 5.91 0.53
N ASN A 460 33.52 5.50 0.65
CA ASN A 460 32.42 6.38 1.07
C ASN A 460 31.85 5.94 2.42
N THR A 461 31.92 6.82 3.42
CA THR A 461 31.29 6.61 4.73
C THR A 461 29.75 6.74 4.61
N PRO A 462 28.95 5.84 5.22
CA PRO A 462 27.50 6.01 5.28
C PRO A 462 27.12 7.27 6.08
N LEU A 463 26.14 8.02 5.57
CA LEU A 463 25.49 9.13 6.27
C LEU A 463 24.56 8.64 7.39
N SER A 464 23.99 7.45 7.23
CA SER A 464 23.23 6.76 8.26
C SER A 464 23.36 5.26 8.09
N PHE A 465 23.35 4.53 9.20
CA PHE A 465 23.53 3.10 9.27
C PHE A 465 22.78 2.56 10.50
N PRO A 466 22.39 1.28 10.52
CA PRO A 466 21.73 0.70 11.69
C PRO A 466 22.73 0.51 12.82
N GLU A 467 22.54 1.20 13.96
CA GLU A 467 23.29 0.93 15.20
C GLU A 467 23.04 -0.49 15.72
N VAL A 468 21.79 -0.96 15.56
CA VAL A 468 21.33 -2.31 15.91
C VAL A 468 20.41 -2.79 14.79
N PHE A 469 20.63 -4.01 14.30
CA PHE A 469 19.69 -4.69 13.40
C PHE A 469 18.53 -5.27 14.22
N LEU A 470 17.29 -4.97 13.82
CA LEU A 470 16.10 -5.35 14.61
C LEU A 470 15.36 -6.53 13.98
N PRO A 471 15.02 -7.59 14.74
CA PRO A 471 14.22 -8.72 14.27
C PRO A 471 12.72 -8.37 14.23
N GLU A 472 12.39 -7.24 13.61
CA GLU A 472 11.05 -6.68 13.51
C GLU A 472 10.52 -6.77 12.07
N LYS A 473 9.20 -6.83 11.91
CA LYS A 473 8.53 -6.90 10.61
C LYS A 473 8.79 -5.67 9.74
N GLU A 474 8.88 -4.50 10.38
CA GLU A 474 9.21 -3.21 9.82
C GLU A 474 10.36 -2.58 10.62
N VAL A 475 11.33 -1.99 9.93
CA VAL A 475 12.28 -1.02 10.50
C VAL A 475 12.09 0.30 9.75
N SER A 476 11.80 1.38 10.48
CA SER A 476 11.58 2.71 9.90
C SER A 476 12.52 3.76 10.49
N GLN A 477 12.90 4.76 9.69
CA GLN A 477 13.75 5.86 10.12
C GLN A 477 13.33 7.17 9.44
N GLU A 478 13.14 8.20 10.25
CA GLU A 478 12.90 9.57 9.77
C GLU A 478 14.25 10.29 9.62
N LEU A 479 14.49 10.84 8.44
CA LEU A 479 15.76 11.37 7.97
C LEU A 479 15.59 12.82 7.52
N TRP A 480 16.58 13.66 7.80
CA TRP A 480 16.63 15.05 7.40
C TRP A 480 17.76 15.22 6.37
N LEU A 481 17.40 15.30 5.10
CA LEU A 481 18.33 15.19 3.97
C LEU A 481 18.34 16.49 3.14
N GLU A 482 19.52 17.04 2.86
CA GLU A 482 19.64 18.11 1.88
C GLU A 482 19.24 17.65 0.47
N PRO A 483 18.77 18.55 -0.41
CA PRO A 483 18.46 18.20 -1.80
C PRO A 483 19.60 17.47 -2.52
N GLY A 484 19.23 16.52 -3.38
CA GLY A 484 20.16 15.72 -4.19
C GLY A 484 19.88 14.23 -4.09
N THR A 485 20.88 13.42 -4.48
CA THR A 485 20.73 11.97 -4.63
C THR A 485 21.48 11.20 -3.53
N TYR A 486 20.87 10.09 -3.13
CA TYR A 486 21.30 9.21 -2.07
C TYR A 486 21.15 7.76 -2.50
N LEU A 487 21.98 6.89 -1.93
CA LEU A 487 21.91 5.45 -2.11
C LEU A 487 21.37 4.81 -0.82
N ILE A 488 20.32 4.00 -0.93
CA ILE A 488 19.81 3.16 0.16
C ILE A 488 20.15 1.70 -0.13
N VAL A 489 20.79 1.03 0.83
CA VAL A 489 21.19 -0.38 0.74
C VAL A 489 20.55 -1.16 1.90
N PRO A 490 19.37 -1.77 1.70
CA PRO A 490 18.73 -2.63 2.69
C PRO A 490 19.42 -4.00 2.78
N CYS A 491 19.65 -4.48 4.00
CA CYS A 491 20.35 -5.72 4.28
C CYS A 491 19.87 -6.41 5.56
N THR A 492 20.22 -7.69 5.67
CA THR A 492 20.09 -8.51 6.87
C THR A 492 21.35 -8.41 7.74
N SER A 493 21.23 -8.70 9.04
CA SER A 493 22.34 -8.67 10.00
C SER A 493 23.46 -9.67 9.71
N GLU A 494 23.19 -10.69 8.90
CA GLU A 494 24.15 -11.68 8.43
C GLU A 494 24.01 -11.86 6.92
N ALA A 495 25.11 -12.21 6.24
CA ALA A 495 25.09 -12.62 4.85
C ALA A 495 24.33 -13.94 4.65
N TRP A 496 23.94 -14.23 3.40
CA TRP A 496 23.29 -15.48 2.98
C TRP A 496 21.88 -15.75 3.53
N GLN A 497 21.34 -14.85 4.37
CA GLN A 497 19.97 -14.95 4.87
C GLN A 497 18.95 -14.59 3.77
N VAL A 498 18.02 -15.50 3.51
CA VAL A 498 17.01 -15.34 2.43
C VAL A 498 15.69 -14.80 2.96
N SER A 499 15.22 -13.70 2.40
CA SER A 499 13.85 -13.18 2.56
C SER A 499 13.46 -12.23 1.42
N GLU A 500 12.15 -12.11 1.14
CA GLU A 500 11.60 -11.00 0.36
C GLU A 500 11.37 -9.78 1.27
N PHE A 501 11.42 -8.57 0.71
CA PHE A 501 11.13 -7.33 1.40
C PHE A 501 10.35 -6.33 0.54
N VAL A 502 9.82 -5.29 1.18
CA VAL A 502 9.26 -4.09 0.56
C VAL A 502 9.92 -2.89 1.21
N ILE A 503 10.53 -2.01 0.41
CA ILE A 503 11.06 -0.74 0.88
C ILE A 503 10.14 0.39 0.43
N ARG A 504 9.77 1.26 1.37
CA ARG A 504 8.84 2.37 1.22
C ARG A 504 9.57 3.68 1.49
N VAL A 505 9.38 4.67 0.63
CA VAL A 505 9.91 6.02 0.82
C VAL A 505 8.77 7.02 0.74
N PHE A 506 8.76 7.93 1.73
CA PHE A 506 7.81 9.03 1.81
C PHE A 506 8.59 10.34 1.95
N SER A 507 8.26 11.31 1.12
CA SER A 507 8.77 12.69 1.19
C SER A 507 7.80 13.60 0.44
N ARG A 508 8.02 14.92 0.37
CA ARG A 508 7.16 15.80 -0.44
C ARG A 508 7.35 15.57 -1.94
N LYS A 509 8.59 15.58 -2.43
CA LYS A 509 8.96 15.29 -3.82
C LYS A 509 10.23 14.43 -3.87
N HIS A 510 10.10 13.24 -4.46
CA HIS A 510 11.21 12.33 -4.67
C HIS A 510 11.04 11.44 -5.90
N ILE A 511 12.16 10.90 -6.37
CA ILE A 511 12.24 9.75 -7.29
C ILE A 511 12.94 8.61 -6.55
N PHE A 512 12.41 7.39 -6.67
CA PHE A 512 12.94 6.22 -5.98
C PHE A 512 12.82 4.93 -6.81
N TYR A 513 13.95 4.29 -7.11
CA TYR A 513 14.04 3.10 -7.95
C TYR A 513 15.28 2.25 -7.62
N GLU A 514 15.28 0.99 -8.03
CA GLU A 514 16.42 0.06 -7.90
C GLU A 514 17.44 0.26 -9.03
N ILE A 515 18.74 0.25 -8.71
CA ILE A 515 19.81 0.24 -9.72
C ILE A 515 20.23 -1.19 -10.08
N GLY A 516 20.48 -1.43 -11.36
CA GLY A 516 21.02 -2.70 -11.87
C GLY A 516 19.95 -3.64 -12.45
N SER A 517 18.66 -3.40 -12.16
CA SER A 517 17.56 -4.06 -12.85
C SER A 517 17.44 -3.57 -14.30
N ASN A 518 17.26 -4.50 -15.25
CA ASN A 518 17.43 -4.33 -16.71
C ASN A 518 16.43 -3.39 -17.43
N SER A 519 15.71 -2.53 -16.70
CA SER A 519 14.58 -1.73 -17.21
C SER A 519 14.69 -0.22 -16.97
N GLY A 520 15.73 0.28 -16.28
CA GLY A 520 15.78 1.68 -15.82
C GLY A 520 16.76 2.63 -16.52
N ALA A 521 17.74 2.12 -17.27
CA ALA A 521 19.03 2.78 -17.45
C ALA A 521 19.13 3.93 -18.49
N VAL A 522 18.02 4.57 -18.87
CA VAL A 522 18.01 5.69 -19.86
C VAL A 522 17.40 6.98 -19.27
N PHE A 523 16.65 6.91 -18.17
CA PHE A 523 15.70 7.96 -17.77
C PHE A 523 16.18 8.90 -16.66
N THR A 524 17.48 8.94 -16.40
CA THR A 524 18.02 9.37 -15.09
C THR A 524 18.24 10.87 -14.90
N LYS A 525 18.01 11.74 -15.90
CA LYS A 525 18.51 13.14 -15.85
C LYS A 525 17.48 14.26 -16.05
N CYS A 526 16.21 13.99 -16.32
CA CYS A 526 15.19 15.03 -16.49
C CYS A 526 13.85 14.61 -15.86
N PRO A 527 13.26 15.39 -14.93
CA PRO A 527 11.95 15.08 -14.35
C PRO A 527 10.80 15.27 -15.37
N GLU A 528 11.03 16.13 -16.36
CA GLU A 528 10.18 16.47 -17.49
C GLU A 528 11.04 16.43 -18.77
N ILE A 529 10.50 15.88 -19.85
CA ILE A 529 11.21 15.64 -21.12
C ILE A 529 10.64 16.58 -22.19
N ASN A 530 11.46 17.51 -22.68
CA ASN A 530 11.12 18.39 -23.81
C ASN A 530 11.48 17.78 -25.18
N ALA A 531 11.10 18.44 -26.28
CA ALA A 531 11.25 17.91 -27.64
C ALA A 531 12.69 17.52 -28.01
N ALA A 532 13.67 18.35 -27.63
CA ALA A 532 15.07 18.10 -27.92
C ALA A 532 15.66 16.96 -27.06
N GLN A 533 15.16 16.78 -25.84
CA GLN A 533 15.52 15.64 -24.98
C GLN A 533 14.89 14.35 -25.49
N LEU A 534 13.60 14.38 -25.85
CA LEU A 534 12.88 13.26 -26.47
C LEU A 534 13.60 12.79 -27.74
N GLN A 535 13.99 13.72 -28.61
CA GLN A 535 14.75 13.42 -29.84
C GLN A 535 16.06 12.70 -29.54
N ARG A 536 16.83 13.17 -28.55
CA ARG A 536 18.09 12.52 -28.14
C ARG A 536 17.85 11.11 -27.60
N ILE A 537 16.81 10.92 -26.79
CA ILE A 537 16.45 9.62 -26.22
C ILE A 537 16.06 8.64 -27.35
N LEU A 538 15.10 8.99 -28.21
CA LEU A 538 14.60 8.11 -29.27
C LEU A 538 15.67 7.74 -30.31
N ASN A 539 16.63 8.63 -30.59
CA ASN A 539 17.73 8.40 -31.52
C ASN A 539 18.95 7.67 -30.89
N GLN A 540 19.04 7.60 -29.56
CA GLN A 540 20.07 6.81 -28.86
C GLN A 540 19.61 5.37 -28.56
N LEU A 541 18.31 5.09 -28.71
CA LEU A 541 17.72 3.78 -28.50
C LEU A 541 17.91 2.88 -29.73
N THR A 542 18.13 1.58 -29.48
CA THR A 542 18.30 0.57 -30.53
C THR A 542 16.97 -0.08 -30.88
N TRP A 543 16.46 0.24 -32.07
CA TRP A 543 15.20 -0.27 -32.59
C TRP A 543 15.42 -1.62 -33.28
N SER A 544 15.13 -2.71 -32.56
CA SER A 544 15.27 -4.08 -33.07
C SER A 544 14.27 -4.40 -34.19
N GLY A 545 14.70 -5.16 -35.20
CA GLY A 545 13.86 -5.58 -36.33
C GLY A 545 13.68 -4.56 -37.46
N LEU A 546 14.01 -3.28 -37.26
CA LEU A 546 13.90 -2.22 -38.27
C LEU A 546 15.12 -2.16 -39.21
N GLY A 547 15.16 -3.11 -40.16
CA GLY A 547 16.04 -3.07 -41.33
C GLY A 547 17.55 -2.90 -41.07
N SER A 548 18.26 -2.35 -42.07
CA SER A 548 19.68 -1.93 -41.95
C SER A 548 19.85 -0.45 -41.58
N THR A 549 18.75 0.30 -41.50
CA THR A 549 18.71 1.74 -41.21
C THR A 549 17.86 1.99 -39.97
N GLN A 550 18.51 2.39 -38.87
CA GLN A 550 17.79 2.82 -37.67
C GLN A 550 16.93 4.05 -37.96
N PRO A 551 15.72 4.15 -37.37
CA PRO A 551 14.85 5.31 -37.55
C PRO A 551 15.50 6.55 -36.93
N LEU A 552 15.44 7.69 -37.64
CA LEU A 552 15.95 8.97 -37.18
C LEU A 552 14.79 9.93 -36.92
N PHE A 553 14.45 10.13 -35.65
CA PHE A 553 13.45 11.09 -35.24
C PHE A 553 13.98 12.52 -35.43
N SER A 554 13.29 13.33 -36.23
CA SER A 554 13.54 14.77 -36.34
C SER A 554 13.03 15.51 -35.10
N LEU A 555 13.45 16.76 -34.91
CA LEU A 555 12.94 17.59 -33.81
C LEU A 555 11.43 17.81 -33.97
N ASP A 556 10.99 18.09 -35.20
CA ASP A 556 9.60 18.30 -35.59
C ASP A 556 8.73 17.05 -35.30
N ALA A 557 9.26 15.85 -35.56
CA ALA A 557 8.58 14.60 -35.20
C ALA A 557 8.43 14.45 -33.68
N CYS A 558 9.45 14.81 -32.90
CA CYS A 558 9.36 14.80 -31.44
C CYS A 558 8.44 15.89 -30.89
N GLN A 559 8.36 17.07 -31.53
CA GLN A 559 7.38 18.10 -31.21
C GLN A 559 5.96 17.62 -31.51
N GLY A 560 5.74 16.94 -32.65
CA GLY A 560 4.45 16.33 -33.00
C GLY A 560 4.02 15.23 -32.03
N ILE A 561 4.95 14.38 -31.58
CA ILE A 561 4.69 13.37 -30.55
C ILE A 561 4.31 14.05 -29.22
N LEU A 562 5.03 15.09 -28.80
CA LEU A 562 4.73 15.81 -27.56
C LEU A 562 3.37 16.51 -27.61
N ALA A 563 3.03 17.19 -28.71
CA ALA A 563 1.74 17.88 -28.85
C ALA A 563 0.52 16.94 -28.74
N LEU A 564 0.69 15.64 -28.98
CA LEU A 564 -0.36 14.62 -28.81
C LEU A 564 -0.45 14.07 -27.37
N LEU A 565 0.55 14.35 -26.52
CA LEU A 565 0.68 13.81 -25.17
C LEU A 565 0.56 14.88 -24.07
N ASP A 566 1.00 16.11 -24.35
CA ASP A 566 1.06 17.27 -23.46
C ASP A 566 -0.33 17.89 -23.22
N LEU A 567 -1.22 17.12 -22.58
CA LEU A 567 -2.61 17.50 -22.28
C LEU A 567 -2.74 18.72 -21.36
N ASN A 568 -1.66 19.14 -20.69
CA ASN A 568 -1.62 20.29 -19.80
C ASN A 568 -0.86 21.51 -20.38
N ALA A 569 -0.44 21.44 -21.66
CA ALA A 569 0.30 22.48 -22.37
C ALA A 569 1.59 22.95 -21.66
N SER A 570 2.29 22.03 -20.98
CA SER A 570 3.56 22.28 -20.28
C SER A 570 4.77 22.46 -21.22
N GLY A 571 4.67 22.02 -22.48
CA GLY A 571 5.78 21.89 -23.41
C GLY A 571 6.71 20.69 -23.13
N THR A 572 6.30 19.78 -22.24
CA THR A 572 7.09 18.64 -21.78
C THR A 572 6.22 17.39 -21.57
N VAL A 573 6.83 16.22 -21.36
CA VAL A 573 6.14 15.05 -20.80
C VAL A 573 6.85 14.54 -19.56
N SER A 574 6.06 14.11 -18.57
CA SER A 574 6.57 13.41 -17.39
C SER A 574 7.11 12.02 -17.76
N ILE A 575 7.90 11.44 -16.86
CA ILE A 575 8.38 10.06 -17.02
C ILE A 575 7.26 9.01 -17.05
N GLN A 576 6.07 9.31 -16.52
CA GLN A 576 4.95 8.38 -16.58
C GLN A 576 4.28 8.40 -17.96
N GLU A 577 3.99 9.60 -18.50
CA GLU A 577 3.48 9.75 -19.86
C GLU A 577 4.46 9.18 -20.89
N PHE A 578 5.77 9.41 -20.70
CA PHE A 578 6.79 8.78 -21.55
C PHE A 578 6.79 7.24 -21.45
N ARG A 579 6.56 6.65 -20.27
CA ARG A 579 6.46 5.18 -20.13
C ARG A 579 5.27 4.60 -20.87
N ASP A 580 4.16 5.32 -20.91
CA ASP A 580 2.95 4.87 -21.61
C ASP A 580 3.09 5.06 -23.13
N LEU A 581 3.67 6.19 -23.59
CA LEU A 581 4.18 6.34 -24.95
C LEU A 581 5.11 5.20 -25.35
N TRP A 582 6.08 4.82 -24.49
CA TRP A 582 7.05 3.77 -24.82
C TRP A 582 6.37 2.42 -25.07
N LYS A 583 5.29 2.09 -24.35
CA LYS A 583 4.50 0.87 -24.62
C LYS A 583 3.82 0.93 -25.99
N GLN A 584 3.25 2.08 -26.36
CA GLN A 584 2.64 2.28 -27.68
C GLN A 584 3.69 2.17 -28.79
N LEU A 585 4.87 2.78 -28.63
CA LEU A 585 5.96 2.69 -29.61
C LEU A 585 6.42 1.24 -29.84
N MET A 586 6.53 0.43 -28.79
CA MET A 586 6.85 -1.00 -28.92
C MET A 586 5.72 -1.80 -29.62
N LEU A 587 4.45 -1.44 -29.42
CA LEU A 587 3.32 -2.03 -30.13
C LEU A 587 3.36 -1.68 -31.62
N TYR A 588 3.54 -0.41 -31.96
CA TYR A 588 3.65 0.05 -33.35
C TYR A 588 4.85 -0.58 -34.06
N GLN A 589 5.99 -0.73 -33.39
CA GLN A 589 7.15 -1.44 -33.91
C GLN A 589 6.83 -2.89 -34.27
N ALA A 590 6.08 -3.60 -33.41
CA ALA A 590 5.66 -4.98 -33.68
C ALA A 590 4.71 -5.08 -34.89
N VAL A 591 3.74 -4.15 -35.00
CA VAL A 591 2.80 -4.08 -36.14
C VAL A 591 3.54 -3.73 -37.44
N PHE A 592 4.40 -2.71 -37.42
CA PHE A 592 5.19 -2.28 -38.56
C PHE A 592 6.09 -3.41 -39.08
N HIS A 593 6.85 -4.06 -38.20
CA HIS A 593 7.74 -5.17 -38.56
C HIS A 593 6.97 -6.40 -39.09
N LYS A 594 5.75 -6.65 -38.60
CA LYS A 594 4.88 -7.73 -39.12
C LYS A 594 4.46 -7.48 -40.58
N GLN A 595 4.32 -6.22 -40.98
CA GLN A 595 3.79 -5.84 -42.31
C GLN A 595 4.87 -5.43 -43.33
N ASP A 596 6.04 -4.96 -42.89
CA ASP A 596 7.26 -4.79 -43.72
C ASP A 596 7.90 -6.14 -44.07
N SER A 597 7.12 -7.03 -44.70
CA SER A 597 7.51 -8.40 -45.07
C SER A 597 8.71 -8.49 -46.00
N ASN A 598 8.96 -7.43 -46.78
CA ASN A 598 10.12 -7.24 -47.64
C ASN A 598 11.33 -6.59 -46.94
N ARG A 599 11.22 -6.23 -45.64
CA ARG A 599 12.26 -5.57 -44.83
C ARG A 599 12.85 -4.32 -45.48
N SER A 600 11.98 -3.55 -46.13
CA SER A 600 12.34 -2.34 -46.84
C SER A 600 12.50 -1.11 -45.96
N GLY A 601 12.09 -1.19 -44.68
CA GLY A 601 12.04 -0.07 -43.75
C GLY A 601 10.86 0.87 -43.99
N CYS A 602 9.97 0.56 -44.93
CA CYS A 602 8.82 1.38 -45.32
C CYS A 602 7.59 0.53 -45.63
N LEU A 603 6.39 1.05 -45.35
CA LEU A 603 5.12 0.44 -45.74
C LEU A 603 4.58 1.08 -47.03
N ASN A 604 4.19 0.26 -48.00
CA ASN A 604 3.35 0.67 -49.13
C ASN A 604 1.84 0.60 -48.77
N TRP A 605 0.96 1.02 -49.69
CA TRP A 605 -0.50 1.07 -49.47
C TRP A 605 -1.12 -0.24 -48.93
N SER A 606 -0.76 -1.40 -49.47
CA SER A 606 -1.34 -2.67 -49.02
C SER A 606 -0.83 -3.07 -47.63
N GLN A 607 0.44 -2.77 -47.34
CA GLN A 607 1.06 -3.02 -46.03
C GLN A 607 0.52 -2.07 -44.96
N LEU A 608 0.33 -0.78 -45.29
CA LEU A 608 -0.28 0.21 -44.39
C LEU A 608 -1.71 -0.17 -44.04
N ARG A 609 -2.54 -0.53 -45.04
CA ARG A 609 -3.92 -1.00 -44.80
C ARG A 609 -3.96 -2.21 -43.87
N ALA A 610 -3.03 -3.15 -44.03
CA ALA A 610 -2.93 -4.30 -43.15
C ALA A 610 -2.44 -3.93 -41.74
N ALA A 611 -1.50 -2.99 -41.62
CA ALA A 611 -0.99 -2.48 -40.35
C ALA A 611 -2.07 -1.77 -39.52
N MET A 612 -2.84 -0.85 -40.12
CA MET A 612 -3.96 -0.18 -39.44
C MET A 612 -4.97 -1.20 -38.92
N LYS A 613 -5.33 -2.19 -39.74
CA LYS A 613 -6.27 -3.25 -39.38
C LYS A 613 -5.76 -4.15 -38.24
N ASP A 614 -4.47 -4.47 -38.22
CA ASP A 614 -3.82 -5.21 -37.13
C ASP A 614 -3.82 -4.42 -35.81
N ALA A 615 -3.75 -3.08 -35.89
CA ALA A 615 -3.88 -2.19 -34.74
C ALA A 615 -5.34 -1.92 -34.32
N GLY A 616 -6.33 -2.51 -35.01
CA GLY A 616 -7.76 -2.36 -34.73
C GLY A 616 -8.46 -1.24 -35.52
N ILE A 617 -7.70 -0.39 -36.23
CA ILE A 617 -8.22 0.80 -36.92
C ILE A 617 -8.64 0.43 -38.36
N VAL A 618 -9.92 0.62 -38.69
CA VAL A 618 -10.47 0.29 -40.01
C VAL A 618 -10.61 1.56 -40.87
N LEU A 619 -9.65 1.79 -41.77
CA LEU A 619 -9.68 2.87 -42.76
C LEU A 619 -10.17 2.37 -44.13
N SER A 620 -10.78 3.28 -44.91
CA SER A 620 -11.09 3.05 -46.32
C SER A 620 -9.86 3.22 -47.21
N ASP A 621 -9.95 2.72 -48.44
CA ASP A 621 -8.81 2.65 -49.37
C ASP A 621 -8.31 4.03 -49.82
N ASP A 622 -9.23 4.98 -49.99
CA ASP A 622 -8.93 6.37 -50.30
C ASP A 622 -8.20 7.06 -49.13
N ILE A 623 -8.57 6.74 -47.88
CA ILE A 623 -7.93 7.30 -46.69
C ILE A 623 -6.51 6.73 -46.54
N CYS A 624 -6.31 5.43 -46.75
CA CYS A 624 -4.96 4.84 -46.76
C CYS A 624 -4.06 5.49 -47.82
N LEU A 625 -4.60 5.84 -49.00
CA LEU A 625 -3.86 6.58 -50.02
C LEU A 625 -3.57 8.03 -49.59
N LEU A 626 -4.54 8.75 -49.03
CA LEU A 626 -4.35 10.10 -48.49
C LEU A 626 -3.29 10.14 -47.38
N MET A 627 -3.26 9.15 -46.48
CA MET A 627 -2.23 9.07 -45.45
C MET A 627 -0.84 8.86 -46.03
N LEU A 628 -0.69 8.10 -47.12
CA LEU A 628 0.58 7.99 -47.84
C LEU A 628 0.99 9.27 -48.58
N ILE A 629 0.04 10.07 -49.04
CA ILE A 629 0.32 11.39 -49.64
C ILE A 629 0.73 12.41 -48.56
N ARG A 630 0.16 12.31 -47.35
CA ARG A 630 0.38 13.26 -46.24
C ARG A 630 1.61 12.96 -45.38
N TYR A 631 1.83 11.68 -45.06
CA TYR A 631 2.87 11.23 -44.12
C TYR A 631 3.95 10.38 -44.82
N GLY A 632 3.70 9.87 -46.03
CA GLY A 632 4.67 9.12 -46.81
C GLY A 632 5.64 10.00 -47.60
N GLY A 633 6.78 9.42 -47.99
CA GLY A 633 7.74 10.06 -48.87
C GLY A 633 7.31 10.09 -50.34
N PRO A 634 8.11 10.69 -51.25
CA PRO A 634 7.75 10.91 -52.66
C PRO A 634 7.40 9.66 -53.49
N LYS A 635 7.66 8.46 -52.95
CA LYS A 635 7.34 7.16 -53.56
C LYS A 635 6.01 6.56 -53.06
N LEU A 636 5.20 7.32 -52.31
CA LEU A 636 4.01 6.84 -51.60
C LEU A 636 4.33 5.64 -50.67
N GLN A 637 5.39 5.81 -49.89
CA GLN A 637 5.92 4.84 -48.93
C GLN A 637 6.12 5.52 -47.58
N MET A 638 5.68 4.88 -46.49
CA MET A 638 5.71 5.43 -45.14
C MET A 638 6.81 4.77 -44.31
N ASP A 639 7.76 5.55 -43.82
CA ASP A 639 8.76 5.05 -42.87
C ASP A 639 8.19 4.86 -41.46
N PHE A 640 8.98 4.30 -40.55
CA PHE A 640 8.56 4.02 -39.18
C PHE A 640 8.22 5.28 -38.37
N VAL A 641 8.92 6.40 -38.59
CA VAL A 641 8.70 7.65 -37.82
C VAL A 641 7.37 8.28 -38.24
N SER A 642 7.10 8.34 -39.54
CA SER A 642 5.82 8.78 -40.10
C SER A 642 4.66 7.85 -39.70
N PHE A 643 4.89 6.55 -39.64
CA PHE A 643 3.89 5.58 -39.16
C PHE A 643 3.54 5.80 -37.69
N VAL A 644 4.52 6.03 -36.82
CA VAL A 644 4.31 6.37 -35.40
C VAL A 644 3.47 7.65 -35.25
N LEU A 645 3.77 8.70 -36.02
CA LEU A 645 3.00 9.95 -36.00
C LEU A 645 1.55 9.76 -36.46
N LEU A 646 1.33 8.98 -37.51
CA LEU A 646 -0.02 8.63 -37.96
C LEU A 646 -0.79 7.85 -36.89
N MET A 647 -0.18 6.81 -36.32
CA MET A 647 -0.82 5.92 -35.34
C MET A 647 -1.19 6.66 -34.05
N LEU A 648 -0.27 7.44 -33.46
CA LEU A 648 -0.55 8.25 -32.28
C LEU A 648 -1.69 9.24 -32.52
N ARG A 649 -1.75 9.85 -33.71
CA ARG A 649 -2.84 10.76 -34.06
C ARG A 649 -4.16 10.03 -34.21
N ALA A 650 -4.19 8.90 -34.90
CA ALA A 650 -5.39 8.10 -35.11
C ALA A 650 -5.97 7.56 -33.79
N GLU A 651 -5.14 6.99 -32.90
CA GLU A 651 -5.57 6.55 -31.56
C GLU A 651 -6.12 7.71 -30.72
N LYS A 652 -5.47 8.88 -30.77
CA LYS A 652 -5.91 10.07 -30.02
C LYS A 652 -7.28 10.56 -30.51
N THR A 653 -7.45 10.73 -31.83
CA THR A 653 -8.72 11.19 -32.41
C THR A 653 -9.84 10.17 -32.21
N GLU A 654 -9.55 8.85 -32.24
CA GLU A 654 -10.52 7.80 -31.91
C GLU A 654 -10.94 7.82 -30.42
N SER A 655 -9.98 7.97 -29.49
CA SER A 655 -10.23 8.06 -28.04
C SER A 655 -11.01 9.32 -27.62
N GLU A 656 -10.82 10.42 -28.34
CA GLU A 656 -11.56 11.67 -28.14
C GLU A 656 -13.02 11.55 -28.63
N LEU A 657 -13.25 10.88 -29.77
CA LEU A 657 -14.60 10.64 -30.31
C LEU A 657 -15.41 9.58 -29.52
N LEU A 658 -14.75 8.65 -28.84
CA LEU A 658 -15.40 7.62 -28.00
C LEU A 658 -15.65 8.05 -26.54
N GLY A 659 -15.30 9.30 -26.18
CA GLY A 659 -15.77 9.93 -24.93
C GLY A 659 -14.94 9.61 -23.68
N SER A 660 -13.61 9.56 -23.79
CA SER A 660 -12.76 9.70 -22.60
C SER A 660 -12.73 11.15 -22.10
N ARG A 661 -12.73 11.35 -20.77
CA ARG A 661 -13.31 12.54 -20.10
C ARG A 661 -12.41 13.79 -20.06
N GLU A 662 -11.34 13.84 -20.86
CA GLU A 662 -10.22 14.80 -20.73
C GLU A 662 -9.70 15.33 -22.09
N GLY A 663 -10.58 15.47 -23.09
CA GLY A 663 -10.26 15.99 -24.43
C GLY A 663 -10.68 17.46 -24.64
N VAL A 664 -9.90 18.21 -25.44
CA VAL A 664 -10.14 19.63 -25.77
C VAL A 664 -11.44 19.83 -26.57
N PHE A 665 -11.81 18.85 -27.40
CA PHE A 665 -13.11 18.83 -28.10
C PHE A 665 -14.20 18.29 -27.17
N GLN A 666 -14.80 19.17 -26.37
CA GLN A 666 -16.08 18.84 -25.73
C GLN A 666 -17.13 18.48 -26.80
N ASN A 667 -17.96 17.47 -26.52
CA ASN A 667 -19.12 17.12 -27.34
C ASN A 667 -20.07 18.32 -27.44
N LEU A 668 -19.97 19.11 -28.52
CA LEU A 668 -20.83 20.28 -28.78
C LEU A 668 -22.23 19.92 -29.30
N THR A 669 -22.60 18.63 -29.30
CA THR A 669 -23.97 18.17 -29.62
C THR A 669 -24.47 17.12 -28.63
N GLN A 670 -25.73 17.26 -28.22
CA GLN A 670 -26.42 16.30 -27.34
C GLN A 670 -27.02 15.09 -28.09
N ASP A 671 -26.95 15.07 -29.43
CA ASP A 671 -27.67 14.08 -30.26
C ASP A 671 -26.77 12.97 -30.85
N GLY A 672 -25.46 13.05 -30.63
CA GLY A 672 -24.48 12.03 -31.05
C GLY A 672 -24.28 11.93 -32.57
N LYS A 673 -24.57 12.97 -33.35
CA LYS A 673 -24.52 12.91 -34.84
C LYS A 673 -23.37 13.66 -35.52
N GLY A 674 -22.51 14.34 -34.76
CA GLY A 674 -21.27 14.93 -35.30
C GLY A 674 -20.79 16.18 -34.57
N ILE A 675 -19.65 16.70 -35.04
CA ILE A 675 -19.03 17.94 -34.58
C ILE A 675 -19.46 19.06 -35.52
N TYR A 676 -19.99 20.16 -34.99
CA TYR A 676 -20.29 21.39 -35.75
C TYR A 676 -19.43 22.53 -35.23
N LEU A 677 -18.35 22.86 -35.94
CA LEU A 677 -17.49 23.99 -35.59
C LEU A 677 -18.17 25.32 -35.98
N GLN A 678 -18.42 26.18 -35.00
CA GLN A 678 -18.92 27.54 -35.24
C GLN A 678 -17.77 28.52 -35.47
N LYS A 679 -17.34 28.72 -36.72
CA LYS A 679 -17.39 29.99 -37.49
C LYS A 679 -16.69 31.34 -37.15
N PRO A 680 -15.77 31.53 -36.18
CA PRO A 680 -14.63 32.44 -36.43
C PRO A 680 -13.54 31.75 -37.25
N GLU A 681 -13.49 30.42 -37.15
CA GLU A 681 -12.44 29.59 -37.72
C GLU A 681 -12.73 29.28 -39.20
N VAL A 682 -12.01 30.01 -40.06
CA VAL A 682 -11.81 29.80 -41.52
C VAL A 682 -12.93 30.30 -42.48
N TYR A 683 -12.48 31.06 -43.50
CA TYR A 683 -13.21 31.60 -44.66
C TYR A 683 -12.65 30.98 -45.97
N PRO A 684 -13.37 30.97 -47.11
CA PRO A 684 -14.57 30.16 -47.36
C PRO A 684 -14.46 29.29 -48.64
N ALA A 685 -14.97 28.06 -48.61
CA ALA A 685 -15.33 27.30 -49.82
C ALA A 685 -16.60 26.47 -49.55
N LYS A 686 -17.29 26.07 -50.63
CA LYS A 686 -18.69 25.62 -50.59
C LYS A 686 -18.88 24.11 -50.47
N ASP A 687 -20.09 23.81 -49.98
CA ASP A 687 -20.89 22.60 -50.14
C ASP A 687 -20.55 21.37 -49.28
N SER A 688 -21.62 20.68 -48.92
CA SER A 688 -21.73 19.64 -47.89
C SER A 688 -21.02 18.33 -48.23
N LEU A 689 -20.48 17.64 -47.23
CA LEU A 689 -20.38 16.16 -47.20
C LEU A 689 -20.23 15.63 -45.77
N ARG A 690 -20.79 14.45 -45.50
CA ARG A 690 -20.60 13.69 -44.25
C ARG A 690 -19.40 12.75 -44.38
N SER A 691 -18.87 12.33 -43.23
CA SER A 691 -17.61 11.56 -43.10
C SER A 691 -16.34 12.34 -43.45
N GLN A 692 -16.44 13.62 -43.84
CA GLN A 692 -15.29 14.47 -44.14
C GLN A 692 -14.54 14.91 -42.85
N ASP A 693 -15.25 15.23 -41.76
CA ASP A 693 -14.68 15.93 -40.61
C ASP A 693 -13.54 15.16 -39.89
N PHE A 694 -13.67 13.84 -39.74
CA PHE A 694 -12.62 12.97 -39.19
C PHE A 694 -11.38 12.90 -40.12
N LEU A 695 -11.60 13.05 -41.43
CA LEU A 695 -10.58 12.99 -42.47
C LEU A 695 -9.86 14.34 -42.63
N ASP A 696 -10.57 15.45 -42.40
CA ASP A 696 -10.01 16.79 -42.36
C ASP A 696 -9.13 16.97 -41.11
N LEU A 697 -9.54 16.45 -39.95
CA LEU A 697 -8.71 16.41 -38.73
C LEU A 697 -7.40 15.62 -38.92
N LEU A 698 -7.46 14.41 -39.47
CA LEU A 698 -6.26 13.63 -39.82
C LEU A 698 -5.42 14.27 -40.94
N SER A 699 -6.00 15.19 -41.72
CA SER A 699 -5.38 15.85 -42.86
C SER A 699 -5.14 17.37 -42.65
N THR A 700 -4.88 17.79 -41.41
CA THR A 700 -4.24 19.09 -41.11
C THR A 700 -2.72 18.92 -40.90
N PRO A 701 -1.87 19.84 -41.40
CA PRO A 701 -0.42 19.76 -41.19
C PRO A 701 -0.05 20.02 -39.71
N PRO A 702 1.05 19.43 -39.18
CA PRO A 702 1.38 19.51 -37.75
C PRO A 702 1.51 20.93 -37.19
N ASN A 703 2.00 21.87 -38.01
CA ASN A 703 2.36 23.22 -37.56
C ASN A 703 1.15 24.18 -37.46
N ALA A 704 -0.08 23.71 -37.70
CA ALA A 704 -1.27 24.56 -37.71
C ALA A 704 -1.87 24.84 -36.31
N PHE A 705 -1.49 24.10 -35.27
CA PHE A 705 -2.10 24.19 -33.93
C PHE A 705 -1.47 25.24 -32.99
N ALA A 706 -0.48 26.01 -33.44
CA ALA A 706 0.36 26.86 -32.59
C ALA A 706 -0.11 28.33 -32.44
N THR A 707 -1.42 28.62 -32.48
CA THR A 707 -1.96 29.96 -32.16
C THR A 707 -3.41 29.88 -31.63
N LEU A 708 -3.63 29.65 -30.32
CA LEU A 708 -4.91 29.95 -29.63
C LEU A 708 -4.83 29.75 -28.10
N CYS A 709 -4.10 30.61 -27.40
CA CYS A 709 -4.15 30.75 -25.92
C CYS A 709 -3.83 32.18 -25.46
N ILE A 710 -4.52 33.18 -26.01
CA ILE A 710 -4.71 34.50 -25.37
C ILE A 710 -6.14 34.97 -25.69
N ILE A 711 -6.99 35.04 -24.66
CA ILE A 711 -8.04 36.05 -24.36
C ILE A 711 -8.95 35.45 -23.29
N ASP A 712 -9.01 36.16 -22.15
CA ASP A 712 -9.85 36.00 -20.93
C ASP A 712 -10.00 34.62 -20.27
#